data_AF-A0A9D1EJK5-F1
#
_entry.id   AF-A0A9D1EJK5-F1
#
_cell.length_a   1.000
_cell.length_b   1.000
_cell.length_c   1.000
_cell.angle_alpha   90.00
_cell.angle_beta   90.00
_cell.angle_gamma   90.00
#
_symmetry.space_group_name_H-M   'P 1'
#
loop_
_entity.id
_entity.type
_entity.pdbx_description
1 polymer ?
#
loop_
_entity_poly.entity_id
_entity_poly.type
_entity_poly.pdbx_seq_one_letter_code
_entity_poly.pdbx_strand_id
1 'polypeptide(L)'
;MKKTTYDAGSISVLEGLEAVRKRPGMYIGSTSRKGLNHLIYEIVDNAVDEHLAGFCDFIHVELLADGSCTVTDNGRGIPVGMHEKGMPAERLVFTTLHAGGKFDDSVYKTSGGLHGVGSSVVNALSTYLEVKISREGYVHQDRYERGVPVQELNDKGLLPRIGRTKETGTCVNFLPDPEIFEKTRFSATEVKSRLHETAYLNPKLTILFEDKRGAETESVTFSEPEGIKGFVRDLNKKQEALHETVYFTGESDGITVEGAFQFVNEFRENVLGFCNNIYNAEGGTHLTGFKTVFTSVMNTYARQLGILKEKDANFTGADIRNGMTAVISIKHPAPRFEGQTKTKLDNQDASKATAKVAGEEIVHYFDRHLEDLKAVLSCAERSAKIRKTEEKAKTNLLTKQKYSFDSNGKLANCESRDASKCEIFIVEGDSAGGSAKTARDRNFQAILPIRGKILNVEKATIDKVLANAEIKSMINAFGCGFSEGYGNDFDISKLRYDKIIIMADADVDGAHISTLLLTLFYRFMPDLIYEGHVYVAMPPLYKAMPARGAEQYLYDDKALEKYRKTHKGPFTLQRYKGLGEMDAQQLWETTLNPETRILKRVEIEDARLASEVTEVLMGTEVPPRKAFIYEHAQDAELDI
;
A
#
# COMPACT_ATOMS: atom_id res chain seq x y z
N MET A 1 -30.35 -35.54 -11.61
CA MET A 1 -29.50 -34.42 -12.04
C MET A 1 -30.27 -33.60 -13.06
N LYS A 2 -30.58 -32.32 -12.79
CA LYS A 2 -31.05 -31.42 -13.85
C LYS A 2 -29.89 -31.30 -14.86
N LYS A 3 -30.14 -31.55 -16.14
CA LYS A 3 -29.16 -31.31 -17.20
C LYS A 3 -28.82 -29.81 -17.19
N THR A 4 -27.63 -29.46 -16.72
CA THR A 4 -27.08 -28.12 -16.88
C THR A 4 -26.74 -27.96 -18.36
N THR A 5 -27.57 -27.25 -19.09
CA THR A 5 -27.41 -27.05 -20.53
C THR A 5 -26.66 -25.74 -20.69
N TYR A 6 -25.41 -25.79 -21.18
CA TYR A 6 -24.61 -24.60 -21.49
C TYR A 6 -24.80 -24.29 -22.97
N ASP A 7 -25.66 -23.32 -23.26
CA ASP A 7 -26.04 -22.87 -24.59
C ASP A 7 -25.82 -21.36 -24.75
N ALA A 8 -26.19 -20.81 -25.92
CA ALA A 8 -26.05 -19.38 -26.18
C ALA A 8 -26.83 -18.50 -25.16
N GLY A 9 -27.94 -19.00 -24.61
CA GLY A 9 -28.71 -18.31 -23.56
C GLY A 9 -28.04 -18.33 -22.19
N SER A 10 -27.01 -19.15 -22.01
CA SER A 10 -26.18 -19.20 -20.79
C SER A 10 -25.14 -18.08 -20.74
N ILE A 11 -24.96 -17.34 -21.84
CA ILE A 11 -24.08 -16.17 -21.90
C ILE A 11 -24.83 -14.96 -21.34
N SER A 12 -24.42 -14.48 -20.16
CA SER A 12 -24.95 -13.25 -19.56
C SER A 12 -24.03 -12.07 -19.90
N VAL A 13 -24.58 -11.03 -20.52
CA VAL A 13 -23.92 -9.74 -20.71
C VAL A 13 -24.33 -8.84 -19.54
N LEU A 14 -23.35 -8.20 -18.89
CA LEU A 14 -23.60 -7.22 -17.84
C LEU A 14 -23.53 -5.84 -18.50
N GLU A 15 -24.63 -5.10 -18.46
CA GLU A 15 -24.71 -3.78 -19.08
C GLU A 15 -24.39 -2.67 -18.06
N GLY A 16 -23.77 -1.59 -18.54
CA GLY A 16 -23.45 -0.42 -17.71
C GLY A 16 -22.62 -0.74 -16.47
N LEU A 17 -23.10 -0.28 -15.31
CA LEU A 17 -22.39 -0.39 -14.03
C LEU A 17 -22.65 -1.71 -13.27
N GLU A 18 -23.49 -2.60 -13.79
CA GLU A 18 -23.73 -3.91 -13.17
C GLU A 18 -22.46 -4.76 -13.11
N ALA A 19 -21.60 -4.63 -14.12
CA ALA A 19 -20.31 -5.31 -14.17
C ALA A 19 -19.41 -4.92 -12.98
N VAL A 20 -19.42 -3.64 -12.61
CA VAL A 20 -18.66 -3.10 -11.48
C VAL A 20 -19.16 -3.68 -10.17
N ARG A 21 -20.48 -3.66 -9.94
CA ARG A 21 -21.09 -4.20 -8.72
C ARG A 21 -20.89 -5.70 -8.54
N LYS A 22 -20.85 -6.46 -9.65
CA LYS A 22 -20.64 -7.92 -9.62
C LYS A 22 -19.18 -8.31 -9.38
N ARG A 23 -18.23 -7.46 -9.77
CA ARG A 23 -16.78 -7.68 -9.66
C ARG A 23 -16.03 -6.44 -9.14
N PRO A 24 -16.36 -5.94 -7.94
CA PRO A 24 -15.82 -4.67 -7.42
C PRO A 24 -14.29 -4.69 -7.28
N GLY A 25 -13.71 -5.82 -6.84
CA GLY A 25 -12.26 -5.94 -6.65
C GLY A 25 -11.42 -5.71 -7.92
N MET A 26 -11.98 -5.87 -9.12
CA MET A 26 -11.26 -5.54 -10.35
C MET A 26 -11.07 -4.02 -10.56
N TYR A 27 -11.94 -3.20 -9.96
CA TYR A 27 -11.96 -1.75 -10.13
C TYR A 27 -11.32 -1.02 -8.95
N ILE A 28 -11.58 -1.49 -7.72
CA ILE A 28 -11.11 -0.85 -6.48
C ILE A 28 -10.13 -1.71 -5.67
N GLY A 29 -9.61 -2.80 -6.27
CA GLY A 29 -8.66 -3.72 -5.66
C GLY A 29 -9.29 -4.73 -4.69
N SER A 30 -10.10 -4.27 -3.72
CA SER A 30 -10.74 -5.14 -2.73
C SER A 30 -12.11 -4.60 -2.28
N THR A 31 -12.88 -5.41 -1.55
CA THR A 31 -14.12 -4.99 -0.84
C THR A 31 -13.89 -4.79 0.66
N SER A 32 -12.61 -4.72 1.07
CA SER A 32 -12.22 -4.44 2.45
C SER A 32 -12.18 -2.93 2.72
N ARG A 33 -11.67 -2.53 3.89
CA ARG A 33 -11.49 -1.11 4.26
C ARG A 33 -10.65 -0.34 3.23
N LYS A 34 -9.67 -1.00 2.61
CA LYS A 34 -8.87 -0.48 1.50
C LYS A 34 -9.74 0.05 0.37
N GLY A 35 -10.50 -0.85 -0.28
CA GLY A 35 -11.32 -0.48 -1.43
C GLY A 35 -12.42 0.51 -1.05
N LEU A 36 -12.89 0.48 0.20
CA LEU A 36 -13.82 1.48 0.74
C LEU A 36 -13.19 2.88 0.74
N ASN A 37 -12.01 3.05 1.35
CA ASN A 37 -11.33 4.34 1.40
C ASN A 37 -10.90 4.82 0.00
N HIS A 38 -10.58 3.87 -0.90
CA HIS A 38 -10.25 4.17 -2.29
C HIS A 38 -11.38 4.90 -3.04
N LEU A 39 -12.65 4.72 -2.63
CA LEU A 39 -13.76 5.51 -3.17
C LEU A 39 -13.59 7.01 -2.92
N ILE A 40 -13.10 7.39 -1.73
CA ILE A 40 -12.82 8.80 -1.41
C ILE A 40 -11.68 9.30 -2.28
N TYR A 41 -10.62 8.49 -2.43
CA TYR A 41 -9.44 8.87 -3.20
C TYR A 41 -9.77 9.15 -4.66
N GLU A 42 -10.63 8.36 -5.29
CA GLU A 42 -11.07 8.62 -6.67
C GLU A 42 -11.80 9.97 -6.83
N ILE A 43 -12.59 10.39 -5.84
CA ILE A 43 -13.26 11.71 -5.90
C ILE A 43 -12.28 12.85 -5.59
N VAL A 44 -11.41 12.67 -4.59
CA VAL A 44 -10.38 13.66 -4.23
C VAL A 44 -9.37 13.85 -5.37
N ASP A 45 -8.91 12.78 -6.02
CA ASP A 45 -7.98 12.83 -7.15
C ASP A 45 -8.59 13.62 -8.32
N ASN A 46 -9.90 13.49 -8.56
CA ASN A 46 -10.60 14.32 -9.56
C ASN A 46 -10.57 15.82 -9.20
N ALA A 47 -10.74 16.16 -7.93
CA ALA A 47 -10.65 17.55 -7.44
C ALA A 47 -9.20 18.07 -7.49
N VAL A 48 -8.22 17.22 -7.22
CA VAL A 48 -6.79 17.54 -7.37
C VAL A 48 -6.41 17.76 -8.84
N ASP A 49 -7.02 17.03 -9.78
CA ASP A 49 -6.80 17.29 -11.21
C ASP A 49 -7.30 18.69 -11.64
N GLU A 50 -8.37 19.22 -11.01
CA GLU A 50 -8.77 20.63 -11.18
C GLU A 50 -7.74 21.62 -10.61
N HIS A 51 -7.07 21.24 -9.51
CA HIS A 51 -5.96 22.03 -8.94
C HIS A 51 -4.76 22.04 -9.87
N LEU A 52 -4.38 20.88 -10.40
CA LEU A 52 -3.29 20.75 -11.38
C LEU A 52 -3.56 21.54 -12.66
N ALA A 53 -4.83 21.65 -13.06
CA ALA A 53 -5.27 22.51 -14.16
C ALA A 53 -5.29 24.02 -13.81
N GLY A 54 -5.08 24.39 -12.54
CA GLY A 54 -4.99 25.76 -12.06
C GLY A 54 -6.33 26.42 -11.69
N PHE A 55 -7.40 25.62 -11.50
CA PHE A 55 -8.75 26.15 -11.24
C PHE A 55 -9.27 25.89 -9.82
N CYS A 56 -8.68 24.95 -9.08
CA CYS A 56 -9.05 24.62 -7.70
C CYS A 56 -7.89 24.99 -6.77
N ASP A 57 -8.17 25.57 -5.61
CA ASP A 57 -7.19 25.83 -4.55
C ASP A 57 -7.66 25.35 -3.16
N PHE A 58 -8.90 24.89 -3.06
CA PHE A 58 -9.50 24.41 -1.82
C PHE A 58 -10.34 23.15 -2.04
N ILE A 59 -10.08 22.13 -1.22
CA ILE A 59 -10.85 20.89 -1.16
C ILE A 59 -11.32 20.68 0.28
N HIS A 60 -12.58 20.26 0.45
CA HIS A 60 -13.16 19.92 1.74
C HIS A 60 -13.66 18.48 1.72
N VAL A 61 -13.18 17.66 2.66
CA VAL A 61 -13.56 16.25 2.83
C VAL A 61 -14.24 16.08 4.18
N GLU A 62 -15.45 15.54 4.19
CA GLU A 62 -16.26 15.36 5.38
C GLU A 62 -16.66 13.89 5.55
N LEU A 63 -16.43 13.32 6.73
CA LEU A 63 -17.02 12.04 7.13
C LEU A 63 -18.25 12.30 8.00
N LEU A 64 -19.43 11.90 7.53
CA LEU A 64 -20.71 12.20 8.17
C LEU A 64 -21.20 11.09 9.10
N ALA A 65 -22.06 11.45 10.06
CA ALA A 65 -22.60 10.56 11.09
C ALA A 65 -23.42 9.37 10.52
N ASP A 66 -24.02 9.53 9.33
CA ASP A 66 -24.74 8.48 8.63
C ASP A 66 -23.81 7.46 7.92
N GLY A 67 -22.50 7.70 7.96
CA GLY A 67 -21.48 6.88 7.32
C GLY A 67 -21.11 7.32 5.90
N SER A 68 -21.74 8.36 5.36
CA SER A 68 -21.41 8.92 4.05
C SER A 68 -20.14 9.78 4.09
N CYS A 69 -19.57 10.02 2.92
CA CYS A 69 -18.47 10.96 2.72
C CYS A 69 -18.90 12.06 1.74
N THR A 70 -18.58 13.31 2.07
CA THR A 70 -18.72 14.45 1.15
C THR A 70 -17.34 14.94 0.73
N VAL A 71 -17.14 15.16 -0.56
CA VAL A 71 -15.96 15.85 -1.11
C VAL A 71 -16.45 17.06 -1.89
N THR A 72 -15.96 18.23 -1.53
CA THR A 72 -16.28 19.51 -2.19
C THR A 72 -15.01 20.17 -2.69
N ASP A 73 -14.99 20.61 -3.94
CA ASP A 73 -13.92 21.40 -4.56
C ASP A 73 -14.44 22.75 -5.04
N ASN A 74 -13.55 23.72 -5.17
CA ASN A 74 -13.85 25.03 -5.76
C ASN A 74 -13.33 25.20 -7.19
N GLY A 75 -13.19 24.09 -7.94
CA GLY A 75 -12.77 24.07 -9.33
C GLY A 75 -13.82 24.60 -10.30
N ARG A 76 -13.73 24.21 -11.58
CA ARG A 76 -14.66 24.68 -12.63
C ARG A 76 -16.07 24.10 -12.52
N GLY A 77 -16.23 22.99 -11.81
CA GLY A 77 -17.45 22.18 -11.80
C GLY A 77 -17.57 21.26 -13.02
N ILE A 78 -18.03 20.02 -12.82
CA ILE A 78 -18.26 19.06 -13.91
C ILE A 78 -19.22 19.66 -14.98
N PRO A 79 -19.00 19.45 -16.29
CA PRO A 79 -19.90 19.96 -17.31
C PRO A 79 -21.34 19.45 -17.13
N VAL A 80 -22.31 20.37 -17.15
CA VAL A 80 -23.75 20.05 -16.97
C VAL A 80 -24.55 20.13 -18.27
N GLY A 81 -23.91 20.52 -19.36
CA GLY A 81 -24.53 20.63 -20.68
C GLY A 81 -24.88 19.28 -21.31
N MET A 82 -25.73 19.31 -22.34
CA MET A 82 -26.11 18.13 -23.10
C MET A 82 -24.89 17.59 -23.87
N HIS A 83 -24.59 16.30 -23.71
CA HIS A 83 -23.57 15.59 -24.48
C HIS A 83 -24.16 15.06 -25.79
N GLU A 84 -23.31 14.75 -26.78
CA GLU A 84 -23.69 14.15 -28.07
C GLU A 84 -24.43 12.80 -27.93
N LYS A 85 -24.28 12.14 -26.78
CA LYS A 85 -24.99 10.91 -26.41
C LYS A 85 -26.43 11.15 -25.92
N GLY A 86 -26.91 12.38 -25.92
CA GLY A 86 -28.30 12.73 -25.57
C GLY A 86 -28.60 12.74 -24.07
N MET A 87 -27.59 12.92 -23.22
CA MET A 87 -27.75 13.08 -21.77
C MET A 87 -26.80 14.16 -21.23
N PRO A 88 -27.04 14.73 -20.02
CA PRO A 88 -26.10 15.65 -19.39
C PRO A 88 -24.70 15.03 -19.25
N ALA A 89 -23.66 15.82 -19.49
CA ALA A 89 -22.28 15.34 -19.43
C ALA A 89 -21.89 14.83 -18.03
N GLU A 90 -22.38 15.47 -16.96
CA GLU A 90 -22.27 14.96 -15.58
C GLU A 90 -22.82 13.53 -15.47
N ARG A 91 -24.05 13.31 -15.93
CA ARG A 91 -24.69 12.00 -15.88
C ARG A 91 -23.94 10.97 -16.69
N LEU A 92 -23.34 11.35 -17.82
CA LEU A 92 -22.45 10.48 -18.58
C LEU A 92 -21.22 10.04 -17.76
N VAL A 93 -20.55 10.97 -17.08
CA VAL A 93 -19.37 10.70 -16.23
C VAL A 93 -19.69 9.74 -15.08
N PHE A 94 -20.87 9.85 -14.47
CA PHE A 94 -21.26 8.99 -13.34
C PHE A 94 -21.92 7.67 -13.72
N THR A 95 -22.35 7.47 -14.98
CA THR A 95 -23.08 6.25 -15.39
C THR A 95 -22.39 5.40 -16.45
N THR A 96 -21.35 5.95 -17.11
CA THR A 96 -20.65 5.29 -18.21
C THR A 96 -19.19 5.07 -17.86
N LEU A 97 -18.72 3.82 -17.91
CA LEU A 97 -17.30 3.51 -17.81
C LEU A 97 -16.54 4.10 -19.00
N HIS A 98 -15.31 4.57 -18.75
CA HIS A 98 -14.44 5.19 -19.75
C HIS A 98 -15.04 6.47 -20.36
N ALA A 99 -15.76 7.25 -19.55
CA ALA A 99 -16.29 8.56 -19.93
C ALA A 99 -15.64 9.66 -19.10
N GLY A 100 -15.03 10.64 -19.77
CA GLY A 100 -14.40 11.78 -19.11
C GLY A 100 -13.62 12.67 -20.08
N GLY A 101 -13.31 13.89 -19.67
CA GLY A 101 -12.52 14.85 -20.46
C GLY A 101 -11.00 14.65 -20.36
N LYS A 102 -10.56 13.53 -19.79
CA LYS A 102 -9.15 13.25 -19.45
C LYS A 102 -8.42 12.38 -20.48
N PHE A 103 -9.04 12.13 -21.63
CA PHE A 103 -8.47 11.34 -22.73
C PHE A 103 -7.68 12.17 -23.75
N ASP A 104 -7.88 13.50 -23.75
CA ASP A 104 -7.20 14.43 -24.64
C ASP A 104 -6.44 15.50 -23.82
N ASP A 105 -5.20 15.81 -24.21
CA ASP A 105 -4.30 16.78 -23.54
C ASP A 105 -4.82 18.24 -23.54
N SER A 106 -5.98 18.50 -24.15
CA SER A 106 -6.53 19.84 -24.35
C SER A 106 -7.07 20.47 -23.07
N VAL A 107 -7.59 19.67 -22.13
CA VAL A 107 -8.22 20.15 -20.88
C VAL A 107 -7.35 19.92 -19.66
N TYR A 108 -6.63 18.79 -19.61
CA TYR A 108 -5.70 18.44 -18.53
C TYR A 108 -4.36 18.03 -19.13
N LYS A 109 -3.34 18.89 -19.01
CA LYS A 109 -1.99 18.60 -19.50
C LYS A 109 -1.28 17.50 -18.70
N THR A 110 -1.64 17.37 -17.42
CA THR A 110 -1.11 16.38 -16.48
C THR A 110 -2.25 15.99 -15.54
N SER A 111 -2.54 14.69 -15.44
CA SER A 111 -3.67 14.16 -14.68
C SER A 111 -3.30 12.82 -14.04
N GLY A 112 -3.78 12.58 -12.82
CA GLY A 112 -3.70 11.26 -12.21
C GLY A 112 -4.79 10.30 -12.74
N GLY A 113 -5.97 10.84 -13.10
CA GLY A 113 -7.08 10.08 -13.65
C GLY A 113 -6.96 9.86 -15.16
N LEU A 114 -6.62 8.65 -15.60
CA LEU A 114 -6.38 8.34 -17.04
C LEU A 114 -7.44 7.44 -17.67
N HIS A 115 -8.19 6.70 -16.85
CA HIS A 115 -9.04 5.62 -17.33
C HIS A 115 -10.52 6.02 -17.51
N GLY A 116 -10.95 7.14 -16.94
CA GLY A 116 -12.33 7.63 -17.00
C GLY A 116 -13.35 6.69 -16.34
N VAL A 117 -12.96 5.95 -15.30
CA VAL A 117 -13.82 4.98 -14.60
C VAL A 117 -14.13 5.38 -13.15
N GLY A 118 -13.27 6.15 -12.49
CA GLY A 118 -13.32 6.43 -11.05
C GLY A 118 -14.69 6.84 -10.52
N SER A 119 -15.21 7.99 -10.95
CA SER A 119 -16.49 8.54 -10.48
C SER A 119 -17.67 7.57 -10.71
N SER A 120 -17.69 6.89 -11.85
CA SER A 120 -18.73 5.90 -12.17
C SER A 120 -18.66 4.64 -11.29
N VAL A 121 -17.45 4.23 -10.90
CA VAL A 121 -17.23 3.13 -9.95
C VAL A 121 -17.70 3.53 -8.56
N VAL A 122 -17.40 4.75 -8.11
CA VAL A 122 -17.92 5.27 -6.83
C VAL A 122 -19.44 5.28 -6.82
N ASN A 123 -20.07 5.73 -7.91
CA ASN A 123 -21.53 5.70 -8.05
C ASN A 123 -22.09 4.27 -8.00
N ALA A 124 -21.50 3.35 -8.76
CA ALA A 124 -21.92 1.95 -8.81
C ALA A 124 -21.86 1.26 -7.43
N LEU A 125 -20.83 1.57 -6.64
CA LEU A 125 -20.55 0.92 -5.36
C LEU A 125 -21.17 1.65 -4.15
N SER A 126 -21.99 2.66 -4.40
CA SER A 126 -22.69 3.42 -3.36
C SER A 126 -24.17 3.03 -3.30
N THR A 127 -24.74 3.01 -2.09
CA THR A 127 -26.20 2.94 -1.89
C THR A 127 -26.86 4.12 -2.58
N TYR A 128 -26.35 5.32 -2.32
CA TYR A 128 -26.72 6.53 -3.02
C TYR A 128 -25.49 7.41 -3.26
N LEU A 129 -25.57 8.24 -4.30
CA LEU A 129 -24.61 9.30 -4.59
C LEU A 129 -25.39 10.55 -4.98
N GLU A 130 -25.08 11.68 -4.36
CA GLU A 130 -25.62 12.99 -4.66
C GLU A 130 -24.52 13.91 -5.21
N VAL A 131 -24.83 14.61 -6.29
CA VAL A 131 -23.90 15.57 -6.91
C VAL A 131 -24.56 16.94 -6.93
N LYS A 132 -23.83 17.94 -6.46
CA LYS A 132 -24.17 19.36 -6.63
C LYS A 132 -23.05 20.04 -7.41
N ILE A 133 -23.40 20.70 -8.50
CA ILE A 133 -22.43 21.42 -9.34
C ILE A 133 -22.79 22.89 -9.38
N SER A 134 -21.86 23.72 -8.94
CA SER A 134 -21.92 25.17 -9.10
C SER A 134 -21.24 25.52 -10.41
N ARG A 135 -22.03 25.86 -11.44
CA ARG A 135 -21.52 26.21 -12.77
C ARG A 135 -22.51 27.08 -13.53
N GLU A 136 -22.00 28.04 -14.32
CA GLU A 136 -22.81 28.95 -15.13
C GLU A 136 -23.83 29.79 -14.32
N GLY A 137 -23.48 30.12 -13.07
CA GLY A 137 -24.29 30.97 -12.19
C GLY A 137 -25.45 30.26 -11.48
N TYR A 138 -25.52 28.92 -11.58
CA TYR A 138 -26.53 28.09 -10.95
C TYR A 138 -25.90 26.91 -10.22
N VAL A 139 -26.63 26.41 -9.22
CA VAL A 139 -26.36 25.12 -8.60
C VAL A 139 -27.27 24.09 -9.25
N HIS A 140 -26.68 23.08 -9.87
CA HIS A 140 -27.35 21.94 -10.48
C HIS A 140 -27.25 20.74 -9.55
N GLN A 141 -28.27 19.88 -9.51
CA GLN A 141 -28.28 18.69 -8.65
C GLN A 141 -28.64 17.42 -9.44
N ASP A 142 -27.95 16.32 -9.19
CA ASP A 142 -28.37 14.97 -9.58
C ASP A 142 -28.26 14.03 -8.37
N ARG A 143 -29.00 12.92 -8.42
CA ARG A 143 -29.00 11.87 -7.41
C ARG A 143 -29.07 10.51 -8.09
N TYR A 144 -28.30 9.59 -7.55
CA TYR A 144 -28.17 8.23 -8.02
C TYR A 144 -28.41 7.25 -6.88
N GLU A 145 -28.97 6.09 -7.22
CA GLU A 145 -29.10 4.95 -6.32
C GLU A 145 -28.47 3.74 -7.00
N ARG A 146 -27.41 3.19 -6.38
CA ARG A 146 -26.68 2.01 -6.90
C ARG A 146 -26.22 2.15 -8.35
N GLY A 147 -25.76 3.34 -8.74
CA GLY A 147 -25.32 3.65 -10.11
C GLY A 147 -26.44 4.11 -11.06
N VAL A 148 -27.70 4.06 -10.63
CA VAL A 148 -28.85 4.41 -11.48
C VAL A 148 -29.30 5.84 -11.17
N PRO A 149 -29.44 6.72 -12.18
CA PRO A 149 -29.98 8.06 -11.97
C PRO A 149 -31.44 8.03 -11.55
N VAL A 150 -31.78 8.72 -10.46
CA VAL A 150 -33.17 8.81 -9.94
C VAL A 150 -33.75 10.22 -10.00
N GLN A 151 -32.93 11.25 -10.20
CA GLN A 151 -33.41 12.62 -10.35
C GLN A 151 -34.06 12.82 -11.72
N GLU A 152 -35.25 13.43 -11.76
CA GLU A 152 -35.89 13.81 -13.01
C GLU A 152 -35.15 15.00 -13.66
N LEU A 153 -34.95 14.90 -14.97
CA LEU A 153 -34.41 15.98 -15.80
C LEU A 153 -35.52 16.98 -16.11
N ASN A 154 -35.16 18.24 -16.34
CA ASN A 154 -36.10 19.25 -16.80
C ASN A 154 -36.55 19.00 -18.26
N ASP A 155 -37.51 19.80 -18.74
CA ASP A 155 -38.08 19.70 -20.11
C ASP A 155 -37.04 19.74 -21.25
N LYS A 156 -35.82 20.21 -20.98
CA LYS A 156 -34.71 20.27 -21.94
C LYS A 156 -33.75 19.09 -21.82
N GLY A 157 -34.07 18.09 -20.99
CA GLY A 157 -33.20 16.96 -20.69
C GLY A 157 -31.94 17.34 -19.91
N LEU A 158 -31.98 18.44 -19.13
CA LEU A 158 -30.86 18.91 -18.32
C LEU A 158 -31.14 18.77 -16.82
N LEU A 159 -30.09 18.84 -16.02
CA LEU A 159 -30.18 18.77 -14.56
C LEU A 159 -31.08 19.89 -13.99
N PRO A 160 -31.82 19.63 -12.88
CA PRO A 160 -32.58 20.65 -12.18
C PRO A 160 -31.64 21.70 -11.56
N ARG A 161 -32.08 22.96 -11.62
CA ARG A 161 -31.39 24.11 -11.00
C ARG A 161 -32.04 24.39 -9.64
N ILE A 162 -31.29 24.19 -8.56
CA ILE A 162 -31.81 24.33 -7.19
C ILE A 162 -31.54 25.72 -6.59
N GLY A 163 -30.68 26.52 -7.22
CA GLY A 163 -30.38 27.87 -6.74
C GLY A 163 -29.49 28.66 -7.70
N ARG A 164 -29.36 29.97 -7.46
CA ARG A 164 -28.37 30.84 -8.11
C ARG A 164 -27.15 30.93 -7.22
N THR A 165 -25.97 30.93 -7.82
CA THR A 165 -24.69 31.11 -7.11
C THR A 165 -23.72 31.94 -7.95
N LYS A 166 -22.71 32.53 -7.30
CA LYS A 166 -21.55 33.14 -7.96
C LYS A 166 -20.31 32.24 -7.89
N GLU A 167 -20.38 31.19 -7.10
CA GLU A 167 -19.29 30.25 -6.89
C GLU A 167 -19.25 29.21 -8.01
N THR A 168 -18.11 28.54 -8.13
CA THR A 168 -17.91 27.38 -9.00
C THR A 168 -17.40 26.21 -8.18
N GLY A 169 -17.64 24.98 -8.65
CA GLY A 169 -17.13 23.79 -8.00
C GLY A 169 -18.05 22.59 -8.11
N THR A 170 -17.59 21.47 -7.57
CA THR A 170 -18.36 20.23 -7.46
C THR A 170 -18.41 19.79 -6.01
N CYS A 171 -19.59 19.34 -5.57
CA CYS A 171 -19.79 18.69 -4.28
C CYS A 171 -20.39 17.31 -4.55
N VAL A 172 -19.68 16.25 -4.14
CA VAL A 172 -20.12 14.86 -4.29
C VAL A 172 -20.27 14.27 -2.90
N ASN A 173 -21.47 13.83 -2.55
CA ASN A 173 -21.72 13.06 -1.34
C ASN A 173 -22.12 11.64 -1.72
N PHE A 174 -21.57 10.64 -1.04
CA PHE A 174 -21.88 9.24 -1.32
C PHE A 174 -21.84 8.36 -0.07
N LEU A 175 -22.74 7.38 -0.02
CA LEU A 175 -22.79 6.37 1.03
C LEU A 175 -22.45 4.99 0.44
N PRO A 176 -21.35 4.35 0.86
CA PRO A 176 -20.97 3.01 0.38
C PRO A 176 -22.07 1.96 0.57
N ASP A 177 -22.17 1.00 -0.36
CA ASP A 177 -23.20 -0.05 -0.31
C ASP A 177 -22.84 -1.19 0.68
N PRO A 178 -23.61 -1.42 1.76
CA PRO A 178 -23.36 -2.50 2.72
C PRO A 178 -23.55 -3.90 2.12
N GLU A 179 -24.19 -4.05 0.96
CA GLU A 179 -24.26 -5.33 0.26
C GLU A 179 -22.94 -5.72 -0.40
N ILE A 180 -22.06 -4.75 -0.63
CA ILE A 180 -20.78 -4.94 -1.33
C ILE A 180 -19.61 -4.96 -0.33
N PHE A 181 -19.60 -4.01 0.61
CA PHE A 181 -18.48 -3.84 1.53
C PHE A 181 -18.70 -4.57 2.85
N GLU A 182 -17.67 -5.29 3.32
CA GLU A 182 -17.69 -5.97 4.62
C GLU A 182 -17.72 -4.98 5.80
N LYS A 183 -17.10 -3.81 5.59
CA LYS A 183 -17.09 -2.67 6.51
C LYS A 183 -17.51 -1.43 5.74
N THR A 184 -18.46 -0.65 6.25
CA THR A 184 -18.99 0.55 5.58
C THR A 184 -18.53 1.87 6.21
N ARG A 185 -17.79 1.82 7.32
CA ARG A 185 -17.25 3.02 7.97
C ARG A 185 -15.88 3.35 7.38
N PHE A 186 -15.61 4.58 6.95
CA PHE A 186 -14.27 4.98 6.49
C PHE A 186 -13.25 5.06 7.63
N SER A 187 -11.96 4.86 7.33
CA SER A 187 -10.87 5.05 8.30
C SER A 187 -10.40 6.51 8.29
N ALA A 188 -10.66 7.28 9.35
CA ALA A 188 -10.25 8.69 9.40
C ALA A 188 -8.72 8.84 9.37
N THR A 189 -7.98 7.95 10.04
CA THR A 189 -6.52 7.96 10.08
C THR A 189 -5.90 7.79 8.70
N GLU A 190 -6.35 6.78 7.93
CA GLU A 190 -5.85 6.53 6.57
C GLU A 190 -6.21 7.68 5.63
N VAL A 191 -7.45 8.18 5.69
CA VAL A 191 -7.88 9.31 4.86
C VAL A 191 -7.05 10.56 5.18
N LYS A 192 -6.87 10.92 6.46
CA LYS A 192 -6.03 12.06 6.87
C LYS A 192 -4.60 11.93 6.36
N SER A 193 -3.98 10.76 6.49
CA SER A 193 -2.62 10.51 5.99
C SER A 193 -2.51 10.79 4.49
N ARG A 194 -3.43 10.24 3.70
CA ARG A 194 -3.45 10.42 2.24
C ARG A 194 -3.73 11.87 1.83
N LEU A 195 -4.65 12.57 2.52
CA LEU A 195 -4.93 13.99 2.25
C LEU A 195 -3.72 14.87 2.59
N HIS A 196 -3.01 14.58 3.67
CA HIS A 196 -1.83 15.34 4.05
C HIS A 196 -0.68 15.12 3.07
N GLU A 197 -0.47 13.89 2.59
CA GLU A 197 0.46 13.60 1.49
C GLU A 197 0.10 14.39 0.22
N THR A 198 -1.19 14.45 -0.12
CA THR A 198 -1.68 15.23 -1.26
C THR A 198 -1.37 16.71 -1.12
N ALA A 199 -1.47 17.27 0.09
CA ALA A 199 -1.11 18.67 0.36
C ALA A 199 0.40 18.92 0.17
N TYR A 200 1.27 18.01 0.60
CA TYR A 200 2.72 18.12 0.36
C TYR A 200 3.08 18.14 -1.13
N LEU A 201 2.37 17.35 -1.95
CA LEU A 201 2.59 17.28 -3.40
C LEU A 201 2.01 18.51 -4.13
N ASN A 202 1.16 19.29 -3.48
CA ASN A 202 0.46 20.44 -4.05
C ASN A 202 0.56 21.65 -3.10
N PRO A 203 1.69 22.38 -3.09
CA PRO A 203 1.96 23.42 -2.08
C PRO A 203 0.99 24.61 -2.06
N LYS A 204 0.18 24.75 -3.11
CA LYS A 204 -0.84 25.80 -3.27
C LYS A 204 -2.26 25.31 -3.00
N LEU A 205 -2.43 24.04 -2.64
CA LEU A 205 -3.73 23.43 -2.35
C LEU A 205 -3.93 23.41 -0.84
N THR A 206 -5.11 23.84 -0.40
CA THR A 206 -5.55 23.67 0.99
C THR A 206 -6.61 22.59 1.04
N ILE A 207 -6.45 21.61 1.95
CA ILE A 207 -7.40 20.54 2.15
C ILE A 207 -7.93 20.60 3.58
N LEU A 208 -9.23 20.82 3.73
CA LEU A 208 -9.93 20.72 5.01
C LEU A 208 -10.51 19.31 5.17
N PHE A 209 -10.20 18.63 6.27
CA PHE A 209 -10.81 17.36 6.66
C PHE A 209 -11.66 17.56 7.92
N GLU A 210 -12.90 17.08 7.90
CA GLU A 210 -13.77 17.05 9.07
C GLU A 210 -14.35 15.66 9.33
N ASP A 211 -14.22 15.14 10.55
CA ASP A 211 -14.92 13.94 11.00
C ASP A 211 -16.06 14.32 11.95
N LYS A 212 -17.30 14.21 11.45
CA LYS A 212 -18.54 14.57 12.15
C LYS A 212 -19.24 13.36 12.77
N ARG A 213 -18.56 12.21 12.87
CA ARG A 213 -19.10 10.97 13.45
C ARG A 213 -18.97 10.92 14.96
N GLY A 214 -18.03 11.67 15.53
CA GLY A 214 -17.80 11.79 16.97
C GLY A 214 -18.79 12.71 17.66
N ALA A 215 -18.75 12.74 19.00
CA ALA A 215 -19.51 13.72 19.79
C ALA A 215 -19.03 15.16 19.54
N GLU A 216 -17.72 15.32 19.30
CA GLU A 216 -17.13 16.56 18.80
C GLU A 216 -16.67 16.35 17.35
N THR A 217 -16.76 17.41 16.55
CA THR A 217 -16.23 17.39 15.19
C THR A 217 -14.72 17.52 15.24
N GLU A 218 -14.00 16.51 14.77
CA GLU A 218 -12.58 16.63 14.51
C GLU A 218 -12.40 17.44 13.22
N SER A 219 -11.59 18.50 13.24
CA SER A 219 -11.34 19.34 12.07
C SER A 219 -9.84 19.57 11.93
N VAL A 220 -9.28 19.23 10.77
CA VAL A 220 -7.85 19.34 10.46
C VAL A 220 -7.69 20.00 9.10
N THR A 221 -6.90 21.06 9.03
CA THR A 221 -6.55 21.73 7.76
C THR A 221 -5.13 21.36 7.37
N PHE A 222 -4.96 20.82 6.17
CA PHE A 222 -3.67 20.52 5.58
C PHE A 222 -3.32 21.62 4.56
N SER A 223 -2.18 22.29 4.79
CA SER A 223 -1.62 23.31 3.89
C SER A 223 -0.11 23.30 4.04
N GLU A 224 0.60 22.91 2.97
CA GLU A 224 2.03 22.61 3.02
C GLU A 224 2.81 23.46 2.00
N PRO A 225 3.03 24.77 2.27
CA PRO A 225 3.66 25.69 1.32
C PRO A 225 5.11 25.33 0.98
N GLU A 226 5.78 24.56 1.83
CA GLU A 226 7.15 24.07 1.59
C GLU A 226 7.18 22.77 0.76
N GLY A 227 6.01 22.21 0.43
CA GLY A 227 5.85 21.07 -0.45
C GLY A 227 6.62 19.82 -0.02
N ILE A 228 7.21 19.13 -1.00
CA ILE A 228 7.98 17.91 -0.75
C ILE A 228 9.23 18.11 0.13
N LYS A 229 9.73 19.35 0.26
CA LYS A 229 10.80 19.69 1.23
C LYS A 229 10.27 19.60 2.66
N GLY A 230 9.03 20.05 2.90
CA GLY A 230 8.31 19.84 4.16
C GLY A 230 8.07 18.37 4.41
N PHE A 231 7.69 17.63 3.36
CA PHE A 231 7.42 16.19 3.46
C PHE A 231 8.63 15.39 3.94
N VAL A 232 9.81 15.59 3.33
CA VAL A 232 11.04 14.90 3.76
C VAL A 232 11.39 15.23 5.21
N ARG A 233 11.15 16.47 5.68
CA ARG A 233 11.38 16.85 7.08
C ARG A 233 10.41 16.18 8.04
N ASP A 234 9.13 16.07 7.68
CA ASP A 234 8.13 15.38 8.49
C ASP A 234 8.43 13.88 8.59
N LEU A 235 8.88 13.26 7.49
CA LEU A 235 9.35 11.87 7.49
C LEU A 235 10.55 11.65 8.42
N ASN A 236 11.44 12.65 8.52
CA ASN A 236 12.65 12.58 9.34
C ASN A 236 12.49 13.22 10.73
N LYS A 237 11.27 13.63 11.15
CA LYS A 237 11.06 14.46 12.35
C LYS A 237 11.57 13.85 13.67
N LYS A 238 11.70 12.53 13.73
CA LYS A 238 12.19 11.78 14.91
C LYS A 238 13.65 11.33 14.78
N GLN A 239 14.31 11.70 13.68
CA GLN A 239 15.65 11.24 13.32
C GLN A 239 16.63 12.39 13.35
N GLU A 240 17.90 12.08 13.61
CA GLU A 240 18.97 13.08 13.55
C GLU A 240 19.38 13.31 12.09
N ALA A 241 18.98 14.47 11.54
CA ALA A 241 19.37 14.90 10.21
C ALA A 241 20.85 15.30 10.14
N LEU A 242 21.55 14.87 9.09
CA LEU A 242 22.97 15.15 8.89
C LEU A 242 23.22 16.48 8.17
N HIS A 243 22.24 16.95 7.41
CA HIS A 243 22.29 18.21 6.66
C HIS A 243 20.87 18.74 6.41
N GLU A 244 20.75 19.97 5.90
CA GLU A 244 19.46 20.53 5.50
C GLU A 244 18.85 19.78 4.31
N THR A 245 17.52 19.74 4.23
CA THR A 245 16.83 19.09 3.11
C THR A 245 17.18 19.76 1.79
N VAL A 246 17.78 18.98 0.88
CA VAL A 246 18.09 19.39 -0.48
C VAL A 246 16.82 19.32 -1.29
N TYR A 247 16.56 20.35 -2.09
CA TYR A 247 15.42 20.44 -2.99
C TYR A 247 15.91 20.81 -4.39
N PHE A 248 15.36 20.18 -5.41
CA PHE A 248 15.62 20.49 -6.79
C PHE A 248 14.36 20.33 -7.64
N THR A 249 14.30 21.11 -8.72
CA THR A 249 13.23 21.03 -9.72
C THR A 249 13.78 21.33 -11.11
N GLY A 250 13.20 20.72 -12.12
CA GLY A 250 13.55 20.97 -13.51
C GLY A 250 12.55 20.33 -14.46
N GLU A 251 12.73 20.57 -15.75
CA GLU A 251 11.90 20.00 -16.80
C GLU A 251 12.79 19.41 -17.90
N SER A 252 12.47 18.21 -18.35
CA SER A 252 13.09 17.60 -19.52
C SER A 252 12.03 16.89 -20.34
N ASP A 253 12.04 17.11 -21.66
CA ASP A 253 11.16 16.43 -22.60
C ASP A 253 9.65 16.55 -22.25
N GLY A 254 9.25 17.69 -21.67
CA GLY A 254 7.88 17.95 -21.23
C GLY A 254 7.48 17.25 -19.92
N ILE A 255 8.44 16.62 -19.23
CA ILE A 255 8.24 16.00 -17.92
C ILE A 255 8.86 16.91 -16.87
N THR A 256 8.04 17.42 -15.95
CA THR A 256 8.53 18.15 -14.78
C THR A 256 9.01 17.15 -13.73
N VAL A 257 10.18 17.37 -13.17
CA VAL A 257 10.77 16.58 -12.09
C VAL A 257 10.96 17.48 -10.89
N GLU A 258 10.49 17.03 -9.73
CA GLU A 258 10.66 17.68 -8.45
C GLU A 258 11.20 16.65 -7.46
N GLY A 259 12.31 16.95 -6.81
CA GLY A 259 12.95 16.03 -5.89
C GLY A 259 13.40 16.72 -4.61
N ALA A 260 13.21 16.03 -3.49
CA ALA A 260 13.78 16.44 -2.22
C ALA A 260 14.47 15.24 -1.55
N PHE A 261 15.61 15.47 -0.91
CA PHE A 261 16.27 14.43 -0.13
C PHE A 261 17.02 14.99 1.08
N GLN A 262 17.18 14.14 2.09
CA GLN A 262 17.94 14.44 3.30
C GLN A 262 18.53 13.14 3.84
N PHE A 263 19.79 13.19 4.26
CA PHE A 263 20.39 12.08 4.97
C PHE A 263 20.21 12.22 6.48
N VAL A 264 19.96 11.08 7.12
CA VAL A 264 19.82 10.93 8.57
C VAL A 264 20.87 9.96 9.11
N ASN A 265 21.10 10.01 10.41
CA ASN A 265 22.01 9.10 11.13
C ASN A 265 21.40 7.69 11.33
N GLU A 266 20.80 7.13 10.28
CA GLU A 266 20.25 5.77 10.28
C GLU A 266 20.83 4.92 9.15
N PHE A 267 20.68 3.61 9.29
CA PHE A 267 21.16 2.63 8.32
C PHE A 267 20.01 2.07 7.47
N ARG A 268 19.21 2.96 6.87
CA ARG A 268 18.11 2.57 5.97
C ARG A 268 17.89 3.59 4.86
N GLU A 269 17.41 3.10 3.73
CA GLU A 269 16.94 3.93 2.62
C GLU A 269 15.42 4.08 2.71
N ASN A 270 14.91 5.29 2.50
CA ASN A 270 13.48 5.57 2.36
C ASN A 270 13.26 6.51 1.16
N VAL A 271 13.05 5.95 -0.03
CA VAL A 271 12.87 6.72 -1.27
C VAL A 271 11.45 6.51 -1.79
N LEU A 272 10.63 7.56 -1.76
CA LEU A 272 9.26 7.56 -2.22
C LEU A 272 9.16 8.15 -3.63
N GLY A 273 8.37 7.50 -4.50
CA GLY A 273 8.15 7.91 -5.89
C GLY A 273 6.70 8.28 -6.15
N PHE A 274 6.50 9.40 -6.86
CA PHE A 274 5.19 9.88 -7.24
C PHE A 274 5.16 10.27 -8.72
N CYS A 275 4.07 9.91 -9.39
CA CYS A 275 3.78 10.34 -10.76
C CYS A 275 2.37 10.94 -10.81
N ASN A 276 2.26 12.21 -11.20
CA ASN A 276 0.98 12.94 -11.24
C ASN A 276 0.20 12.83 -9.92
N ASN A 277 0.86 13.05 -8.79
CA ASN A 277 0.33 12.95 -7.41
C ASN A 277 -0.11 11.53 -6.96
N ILE A 278 0.13 10.50 -7.78
CA ILE A 278 -0.12 9.11 -7.42
C ILE A 278 1.15 8.50 -6.85
N TYR A 279 1.01 7.87 -5.68
CA TYR A 279 2.10 7.15 -5.05
C TYR A 279 2.37 5.84 -5.81
N ASN A 280 3.63 5.62 -6.22
CA ASN A 280 4.04 4.41 -6.90
C ASN A 280 4.71 3.46 -5.90
N ALA A 281 3.88 2.67 -5.21
CA ALA A 281 4.33 1.77 -4.13
C ALA A 281 5.40 0.75 -4.54
N GLU A 282 5.33 0.25 -5.78
CA GLU A 282 6.31 -0.68 -6.37
C GLU A 282 7.44 0.06 -7.10
N GLY A 283 7.46 1.39 -7.00
CA GLY A 283 8.45 2.27 -7.62
C GLY A 283 8.23 2.49 -9.11
N GLY A 284 9.29 2.39 -9.90
CA GLY A 284 9.23 2.55 -11.35
C GLY A 284 10.42 3.29 -11.93
N THR A 285 10.34 3.53 -13.24
CA THR A 285 11.44 4.04 -14.06
C THR A 285 12.03 5.38 -13.57
N HIS A 286 11.20 6.29 -13.07
CA HIS A 286 11.61 7.57 -12.52
C HIS A 286 12.53 7.43 -11.28
N LEU A 287 12.19 6.51 -10.37
CA LEU A 287 13.06 6.19 -9.23
C LEU A 287 14.35 5.51 -9.67
N THR A 288 14.28 4.59 -10.64
CA THR A 288 15.50 3.96 -11.20
C THR A 288 16.44 5.02 -11.77
N GLY A 289 15.93 5.95 -12.58
CA GLY A 289 16.71 7.06 -13.14
C GLY A 289 17.41 7.90 -12.07
N PHE A 290 16.66 8.31 -11.04
CA PHE A 290 17.21 9.03 -9.89
C PHE A 290 18.31 8.23 -9.17
N LYS A 291 18.01 6.99 -8.79
CA LYS A 291 18.95 6.14 -8.02
C LYS A 291 20.24 5.91 -8.79
N THR A 292 20.16 5.62 -10.09
CA THR A 292 21.33 5.39 -10.96
C THR A 292 22.19 6.64 -11.07
N VAL A 293 21.60 7.81 -11.37
CA VAL A 293 22.40 9.03 -11.54
C VAL A 293 23.00 9.50 -10.22
N PHE A 294 22.24 9.44 -9.11
CA PHE A 294 22.73 9.80 -7.78
C PHE A 294 23.97 8.97 -7.41
N THR A 295 23.91 7.65 -7.65
CA THR A 295 25.05 6.74 -7.41
C THR A 295 26.27 7.09 -8.27
N SER A 296 26.08 7.46 -9.53
CA SER A 296 27.17 7.84 -10.43
C SER A 296 27.84 9.16 -10.01
N VAL A 297 27.03 10.17 -9.67
CA VAL A 297 27.52 11.48 -9.22
C VAL A 297 28.30 11.35 -7.91
N MET A 298 27.77 10.62 -6.92
CA MET A 298 28.45 10.43 -5.64
C MET A 298 29.78 9.67 -5.78
N ASN A 299 29.85 8.65 -6.63
CA ASN A 299 31.12 7.95 -6.91
C ASN A 299 32.15 8.86 -7.58
N THR A 300 31.71 9.77 -8.46
CA THR A 300 32.58 10.75 -9.11
C THR A 300 33.19 11.70 -8.07
N TYR A 301 32.36 12.25 -7.17
CA TYR A 301 32.84 13.06 -6.06
C TYR A 301 33.76 12.31 -5.10
N ALA A 302 33.44 11.06 -4.75
CA ALA A 302 34.28 10.24 -3.88
C ALA A 302 35.70 10.04 -4.45
N ARG A 303 35.83 9.93 -5.78
CA ARG A 303 37.13 9.86 -6.45
C ARG A 303 37.84 11.22 -6.48
N GLN A 304 37.12 12.29 -6.81
CA GLN A 304 37.68 13.64 -6.87
C GLN A 304 38.19 14.14 -5.51
N LEU A 305 37.49 13.80 -4.42
CA LEU A 305 37.89 14.13 -3.05
C LEU A 305 38.93 13.15 -2.46
N GLY A 306 39.34 12.13 -3.21
CA GLY A 306 40.35 11.16 -2.80
C GLY A 306 39.89 10.16 -1.73
N ILE A 307 38.58 10.06 -1.47
CA ILE A 307 37.98 9.06 -0.57
C ILE A 307 38.12 7.66 -1.19
N LEU A 308 37.87 7.56 -2.50
CA LEU A 308 38.15 6.36 -3.30
C LEU A 308 39.39 6.58 -4.17
N LYS A 309 40.36 5.67 -4.08
CA LYS A 309 41.53 5.67 -4.97
C LYS A 309 41.17 5.09 -6.33
N GLU A 310 41.98 5.33 -7.36
CA GLU A 310 41.75 4.79 -8.72
C GLU A 310 41.52 3.27 -8.75
N LYS A 311 42.24 2.52 -7.92
CA LYS A 311 42.13 1.06 -7.84
C LYS A 311 41.01 0.55 -6.94
N ASP A 312 40.42 1.43 -6.13
CA ASP A 312 39.34 1.03 -5.24
C ASP A 312 38.06 0.80 -6.04
N ALA A 313 37.31 -0.24 -5.65
CA ALA A 313 35.97 -0.45 -6.18
C ALA A 313 35.06 0.70 -5.78
N ASN A 314 34.17 1.08 -6.69
CA ASN A 314 33.12 2.07 -6.42
C ASN A 314 32.24 1.64 -5.25
N PHE A 315 31.64 2.62 -4.58
CA PHE A 315 30.52 2.36 -3.68
C PHE A 315 29.33 1.84 -4.49
N THR A 316 28.60 0.87 -3.93
CA THR A 316 27.36 0.39 -4.53
C THR A 316 26.26 1.45 -4.38
N GLY A 317 25.14 1.26 -5.10
CA GLY A 317 24.00 2.16 -4.94
C GLY A 317 23.44 2.15 -3.51
N ALA A 318 23.34 0.98 -2.90
CA ALA A 318 22.89 0.81 -1.53
C ALA A 318 23.86 1.43 -0.51
N ASP A 319 25.19 1.33 -0.74
CA ASP A 319 26.17 2.01 0.11
C ASP A 319 25.86 3.53 0.15
N ILE A 320 25.63 4.12 -1.02
CA ILE A 320 25.43 5.57 -1.19
C ILE A 320 24.09 6.06 -0.67
N ARG A 321 23.02 5.29 -0.84
CA ARG A 321 21.66 5.67 -0.39
C ARG A 321 21.38 5.28 1.06
N ASN A 322 22.33 4.66 1.74
CA ASN A 322 22.19 4.32 3.14
C ASN A 322 22.01 5.58 4.00
N GLY A 323 20.89 5.67 4.72
CA GLY A 323 20.50 6.83 5.51
C GLY A 323 19.77 7.92 4.71
N MET A 324 19.45 7.69 3.43
CA MET A 324 18.72 8.65 2.59
C MET A 324 17.22 8.54 2.81
N THR A 325 16.58 9.65 3.13
CA THR A 325 15.15 9.85 2.88
C THR A 325 14.99 10.75 1.66
N ALA A 326 14.22 10.33 0.66
CA ALA A 326 13.95 11.13 -0.53
C ALA A 326 12.52 10.99 -1.01
N VAL A 327 12.01 12.07 -1.62
CA VAL A 327 10.73 12.11 -2.32
C VAL A 327 11.00 12.60 -3.73
N ILE A 328 10.64 11.78 -4.73
CA ILE A 328 10.81 12.10 -6.14
C ILE A 328 9.42 12.13 -6.79
N SER A 329 8.96 13.32 -7.14
CA SER A 329 7.67 13.55 -7.79
C SER A 329 7.88 14.00 -9.23
N ILE A 330 7.18 13.36 -10.18
CA ILE A 330 7.18 13.77 -11.58
C ILE A 330 5.78 14.14 -12.05
N LYS A 331 5.72 15.08 -12.99
CA LYS A 331 4.51 15.39 -13.76
C LYS A 331 4.72 14.95 -15.20
N HIS A 332 4.04 13.88 -15.58
CA HIS A 332 4.18 13.24 -16.88
C HIS A 332 2.89 13.43 -17.69
N PRO A 333 2.97 13.84 -18.97
CA PRO A 333 1.77 14.05 -19.80
C PRO A 333 1.05 12.73 -20.13
N ALA A 334 1.81 11.70 -20.54
CA ALA A 334 1.27 10.38 -20.89
C ALA A 334 1.87 9.23 -20.06
N PRO A 335 1.57 9.14 -18.75
CA PRO A 335 2.12 8.08 -17.90
C PRO A 335 1.47 6.72 -18.20
N ARG A 336 2.25 5.67 -18.06
CA ARG A 336 1.90 4.26 -18.27
C ARG A 336 2.32 3.46 -17.04
N PHE A 337 1.39 2.67 -16.53
CA PHE A 337 1.56 1.84 -15.35
C PHE A 337 1.39 0.36 -15.70
N GLU A 338 2.05 -0.53 -14.96
CA GLU A 338 1.94 -1.99 -15.15
C GLU A 338 0.53 -2.54 -14.81
N GLY A 339 -0.34 -1.75 -14.17
CA GLY A 339 -1.73 -2.11 -13.87
C GLY A 339 -2.62 -0.95 -13.41
N GLN A 340 -3.92 -1.21 -13.20
CA GLN A 340 -4.94 -0.22 -12.82
C GLN A 340 -4.67 0.43 -11.46
N THR A 341 -4.03 -0.28 -10.53
CA THR A 341 -3.66 0.23 -9.20
C THR A 341 -2.54 1.26 -9.26
N LYS A 342 -1.94 1.50 -10.44
CA LYS A 342 -0.91 2.54 -10.71
C LYS A 342 0.29 2.47 -9.77
N THR A 343 0.63 1.26 -9.31
CA THR A 343 1.68 1.03 -8.30
C THR A 343 3.09 1.14 -8.87
N LYS A 344 3.29 0.91 -10.18
CA LYS A 344 4.61 0.93 -10.84
C LYS A 344 4.59 1.66 -12.18
N LEU A 345 5.49 2.62 -12.36
CA LEU A 345 5.66 3.41 -13.59
C LEU A 345 6.61 2.73 -14.60
N ASP A 346 6.19 2.62 -15.86
CA ASP A 346 6.94 1.92 -16.95
C ASP A 346 7.54 2.87 -18.03
N ASN A 347 7.38 4.18 -17.86
CA ASN A 347 7.86 5.19 -18.82
C ASN A 347 9.40 5.31 -18.85
N GLN A 348 10.06 4.82 -19.91
CA GLN A 348 11.53 4.94 -20.05
C GLN A 348 12.01 6.39 -20.22
N ASP A 349 11.19 7.25 -20.81
CA ASP A 349 11.36 8.71 -20.87
C ASP A 349 11.38 9.35 -19.47
N ALA A 350 10.57 8.86 -18.53
CA ALA A 350 10.62 9.32 -17.14
C ALA A 350 11.98 9.05 -16.47
N SER A 351 12.59 7.89 -16.73
CA SER A 351 13.95 7.58 -16.23
C SER A 351 14.98 8.59 -16.73
N LYS A 352 14.95 8.90 -18.04
CA LYS A 352 15.88 9.85 -18.66
C LYS A 352 15.68 11.27 -18.15
N ALA A 353 14.43 11.72 -18.05
CA ALA A 353 14.10 13.06 -17.55
C ALA A 353 14.58 13.24 -16.10
N THR A 354 14.24 12.29 -15.22
CA THR A 354 14.69 12.32 -13.82
C THR A 354 16.20 12.25 -13.70
N ALA A 355 16.86 11.37 -14.46
CA ALA A 355 18.32 11.25 -14.43
C ALA A 355 19.01 12.56 -14.87
N LYS A 356 18.51 13.23 -15.90
CA LYS A 356 19.07 14.49 -16.40
C LYS A 356 18.92 15.60 -15.37
N VAL A 357 17.70 15.87 -14.92
CA VAL A 357 17.41 16.94 -13.95
C VAL A 357 18.17 16.72 -12.65
N ALA A 358 18.10 15.51 -12.09
CA ALA A 358 18.81 15.20 -10.85
C ALA A 358 20.33 15.26 -11.05
N GLY A 359 20.86 14.77 -12.17
CA GLY A 359 22.31 14.82 -12.46
C GLY A 359 22.87 16.25 -12.53
N GLU A 360 22.12 17.19 -13.09
CA GLU A 360 22.52 18.61 -13.19
C GLU A 360 22.38 19.31 -11.82
N GLU A 361 21.21 19.21 -11.19
CA GLU A 361 20.91 19.98 -9.97
C GLU A 361 21.63 19.45 -8.72
N ILE A 362 21.83 18.13 -8.61
CA ILE A 362 22.60 17.55 -7.49
C ILE A 362 24.05 18.01 -7.55
N VAL A 363 24.64 18.05 -8.75
CA VAL A 363 26.00 18.58 -8.94
C VAL A 363 26.03 20.05 -8.53
N HIS A 364 25.08 20.85 -9.04
CA HIS A 364 24.97 22.27 -8.73
C HIS A 364 24.79 22.57 -7.23
N TYR A 365 24.11 21.68 -6.50
CA TYR A 365 24.00 21.78 -5.04
C TYR A 365 25.33 21.49 -4.35
N PHE A 366 25.92 20.31 -4.58
CA PHE A 366 27.10 19.86 -3.83
C PHE A 366 28.38 20.62 -4.16
N ASP A 367 28.51 21.19 -5.36
CA ASP A 367 29.62 22.10 -5.70
C ASP A 367 29.65 23.35 -4.79
N ARG A 368 28.51 23.75 -4.22
CA ARG A 368 28.38 24.88 -3.28
C ARG A 368 28.32 24.44 -1.82
N HIS A 369 28.01 23.17 -1.54
CA HIS A 369 27.78 22.62 -0.21
C HIS A 369 28.70 21.42 0.06
N LEU A 370 30.01 21.70 0.13
CA LEU A 370 31.04 20.67 0.26
C LEU A 370 30.95 19.90 1.60
N GLU A 371 30.51 20.54 2.69
CA GLU A 371 30.36 19.87 3.99
C GLU A 371 29.21 18.85 3.97
N ASP A 372 28.09 19.18 3.32
CA ASP A 372 26.98 18.24 3.12
C ASP A 372 27.41 17.04 2.28
N LEU A 373 28.17 17.29 1.19
CA LEU A 373 28.73 16.23 0.35
C LEU A 373 29.60 15.26 1.16
N LYS A 374 30.48 15.79 2.03
CA LYS A 374 31.32 14.97 2.91
C LYS A 374 30.49 14.15 3.89
N ALA A 375 29.41 14.71 4.45
CA ALA A 375 28.51 14.00 5.34
C ALA A 375 27.86 12.80 4.63
N VAL A 376 27.34 13.01 3.42
CA VAL A 376 26.76 11.95 2.58
C VAL A 376 27.79 10.85 2.26
N LEU A 377 29.00 11.24 1.81
CA LEU A 377 30.05 10.28 1.48
C LEU A 377 30.58 9.52 2.70
N SER A 378 30.56 10.11 3.89
CA SER A 378 30.90 9.43 5.14
C SER A 378 29.92 8.31 5.48
N CYS A 379 28.62 8.52 5.22
CA CYS A 379 27.60 7.47 5.34
C CYS A 379 27.88 6.32 4.38
N ALA A 380 28.23 6.63 3.12
CA ALA A 380 28.58 5.64 2.11
C ALA A 380 29.82 4.82 2.50
N GLU A 381 30.87 5.47 2.99
CA GLU A 381 32.09 4.80 3.43
C GLU A 381 31.82 3.83 4.59
N ARG A 382 31.04 4.28 5.58
CA ARG A 382 30.66 3.46 6.73
C ARG A 382 29.82 2.26 6.31
N SER A 383 28.85 2.45 5.42
CA SER A 383 28.04 1.36 4.86
C SER A 383 28.91 0.34 4.11
N ALA A 384 29.77 0.81 3.20
CA ALA A 384 30.66 -0.05 2.44
C ALA A 384 31.65 -0.83 3.31
N LYS A 385 32.10 -0.25 4.43
CA LYS A 385 32.97 -0.93 5.40
C LYS A 385 32.26 -2.06 6.13
N ILE A 386 31.00 -1.85 6.53
CA ILE A 386 30.16 -2.89 7.15
C ILE A 386 29.98 -4.04 6.16
N ARG A 387 29.53 -3.74 4.94
CA ARG A 387 29.36 -4.71 3.85
C ARG A 387 30.60 -5.55 3.57
N LYS A 388 31.76 -4.92 3.38
CA LYS A 388 33.04 -5.61 3.14
C LYS A 388 33.46 -6.51 4.30
N THR A 389 33.09 -6.16 5.53
CA THR A 389 33.38 -6.97 6.72
C THR A 389 32.49 -8.21 6.75
N GLU A 390 31.22 -8.07 6.39
CA GLU A 390 30.26 -9.18 6.27
C GLU A 390 30.57 -10.13 5.11
N GLU A 391 30.90 -9.60 3.93
CA GLU A 391 31.34 -10.39 2.78
C GLU A 391 32.54 -11.28 3.15
N LYS A 392 33.53 -10.72 3.85
CA LYS A 392 34.68 -11.48 4.35
C LYS A 392 34.28 -12.55 5.37
N ALA A 393 33.34 -12.25 6.28
CA ALA A 393 32.81 -13.24 7.21
C ALA A 393 32.12 -14.40 6.46
N LYS A 394 31.37 -14.10 5.40
CA LYS A 394 30.68 -15.07 4.54
C LYS A 394 31.67 -15.91 3.72
N THR A 395 32.68 -15.32 3.08
CA THR A 395 33.72 -16.08 2.36
C THR A 395 34.45 -17.04 3.28
N ASN A 396 34.79 -16.60 4.50
CA ASN A 396 35.44 -17.45 5.50
C ASN A 396 34.53 -18.58 6.01
N LEU A 397 33.21 -18.38 6.07
CA LEU A 397 32.22 -19.41 6.38
C LEU A 397 32.03 -20.41 5.22
N LEU A 398 31.99 -19.93 3.97
CA LEU A 398 31.85 -20.75 2.75
C LEU A 398 33.06 -21.67 2.51
N THR A 399 34.27 -21.27 2.92
CA THR A 399 35.46 -22.14 2.84
C THR A 399 35.42 -23.34 3.81
N LYS A 400 34.51 -23.39 4.78
CA LYS A 400 34.43 -24.48 5.78
C LYS A 400 33.35 -25.54 5.55
N GLN A 401 32.46 -25.42 4.56
CA GLN A 401 31.37 -26.40 4.37
C GLN A 401 31.12 -26.75 2.90
N LYS A 402 32.07 -27.46 2.28
CA LYS A 402 31.81 -28.19 1.01
C LYS A 402 31.13 -29.55 1.21
N TYR A 403 30.96 -30.01 2.45
CA TYR A 403 30.24 -31.22 2.79
C TYR A 403 29.46 -31.02 4.09
N SER A 404 28.25 -30.47 3.99
CA SER A 404 27.25 -30.61 5.04
C SER A 404 25.93 -30.98 4.40
N PHE A 405 25.53 -32.21 4.67
CA PHE A 405 24.18 -32.70 4.48
C PHE A 405 23.18 -31.72 5.12
N ASP A 406 22.04 -31.56 4.46
CA ASP A 406 20.77 -30.96 4.90
C ASP A 406 20.65 -30.84 6.45
N SER A 407 21.08 -29.71 7.03
CA SER A 407 21.04 -29.53 8.49
C SER A 407 21.08 -28.06 8.95
N ASN A 408 20.06 -27.30 8.56
CA ASN A 408 19.32 -26.61 9.61
C ASN A 408 18.10 -27.48 9.87
N GLY A 409 18.19 -28.45 10.79
CA GLY A 409 17.14 -29.46 11.08
C GLY A 409 15.78 -28.90 11.54
N LYS A 410 15.60 -27.58 11.42
CA LYS A 410 14.40 -26.82 11.70
C LYS A 410 13.47 -26.71 10.48
N LEU A 411 14.00 -26.45 9.29
CA LEU A 411 13.20 -26.32 8.08
C LEU A 411 12.77 -27.72 7.60
N ALA A 412 11.47 -28.00 7.59
CA ALA A 412 10.94 -29.12 6.84
C ALA A 412 10.70 -28.65 5.41
N ASN A 413 11.57 -29.02 4.47
CA ASN A 413 11.47 -28.58 3.08
C ASN A 413 10.35 -29.32 2.31
N CYS A 414 9.94 -28.78 1.16
CA CYS A 414 9.06 -29.44 0.18
C CYS A 414 9.87 -30.18 -0.91
N GLU A 415 9.24 -31.12 -1.61
CA GLU A 415 9.89 -31.93 -2.64
C GLU A 415 10.06 -31.18 -3.98
N SER A 416 9.08 -30.34 -4.33
CA SER A 416 9.11 -29.51 -5.53
C SER A 416 10.22 -28.46 -5.46
N ARG A 417 10.82 -28.18 -6.62
CA ARG A 417 11.77 -27.08 -6.84
C ARG A 417 11.19 -25.95 -7.69
N ASP A 418 9.95 -26.09 -8.13
CA ASP A 418 9.23 -25.06 -8.88
C ASP A 418 8.67 -24.01 -7.92
N ALA A 419 9.38 -22.88 -7.80
CA ALA A 419 9.09 -21.84 -6.83
C ALA A 419 7.65 -21.32 -6.92
N SER A 420 7.10 -21.24 -8.14
CA SER A 420 5.74 -20.74 -8.42
C SER A 420 4.62 -21.56 -7.79
N LYS A 421 4.91 -22.80 -7.37
CA LYS A 421 3.96 -23.69 -6.69
C LYS A 421 4.29 -23.87 -5.21
N CYS A 422 5.52 -23.54 -4.82
CA CYS A 422 6.03 -23.82 -3.50
C CYS A 422 5.56 -22.76 -2.50
N GLU A 423 5.19 -23.22 -1.31
CA GLU A 423 4.71 -22.39 -0.22
C GLU A 423 5.52 -22.70 1.04
N ILE A 424 5.76 -21.70 1.90
CA ILE A 424 6.42 -21.89 3.18
C ILE A 424 5.55 -21.33 4.30
N PHE A 425 5.29 -22.14 5.32
CA PHE A 425 4.56 -21.75 6.52
C PHE A 425 5.54 -21.46 7.65
N ILE A 426 5.50 -20.23 8.17
CA ILE A 426 6.25 -19.83 9.36
C ILE A 426 5.35 -20.08 10.57
N VAL A 427 5.76 -20.99 11.45
CA VAL A 427 4.89 -21.51 12.52
C VAL A 427 5.47 -21.21 13.90
N GLU A 428 4.63 -20.81 14.84
CA GLU A 428 5.04 -20.58 16.22
C GLU A 428 5.33 -21.90 16.96
N GLY A 429 6.61 -22.11 17.29
CA GLY A 429 7.05 -23.23 18.12
C GLY A 429 7.13 -24.58 17.40
N ASP A 430 7.85 -25.51 18.04
CA ASP A 430 8.06 -26.86 17.50
C ASP A 430 6.79 -27.73 17.59
N SER A 431 5.85 -27.39 18.48
CA SER A 431 4.58 -28.12 18.66
C SER A 431 3.66 -27.96 17.44
N ALA A 432 3.27 -26.71 17.13
CA ALA A 432 2.48 -26.42 15.94
C ALA A 432 3.26 -26.76 14.66
N GLY A 433 4.59 -26.59 14.65
CA GLY A 433 5.46 -27.05 13.57
C GLY A 433 5.39 -28.57 13.33
N GLY A 434 5.26 -29.38 14.38
CA GLY A 434 5.09 -30.83 14.29
C GLY A 434 3.75 -31.25 13.68
N SER A 435 2.65 -30.63 14.14
CA SER A 435 1.31 -30.85 13.58
C SER A 435 1.26 -30.44 12.11
N ALA A 436 1.77 -29.24 11.77
CA ALA A 436 1.82 -28.73 10.40
C ALA A 436 2.69 -29.61 9.49
N LYS A 437 3.85 -30.09 9.98
CA LYS A 437 4.72 -30.99 9.23
C LYS A 437 4.03 -32.30 8.85
N THR A 438 3.17 -32.80 9.73
CA THR A 438 2.42 -34.05 9.51
C THR A 438 1.21 -33.84 8.59
N ALA A 439 0.55 -32.69 8.71
CA ALA A 439 -0.67 -32.35 7.96
C ALA A 439 -0.43 -31.90 6.51
N ARG A 440 0.71 -31.25 6.24
CA ARG A 440 0.99 -30.60 4.95
C ARG A 440 1.02 -31.56 3.76
N ASP A 441 0.84 -30.99 2.57
CA ASP A 441 1.30 -31.63 1.35
C ASP A 441 2.81 -31.37 1.14
N ARG A 442 3.62 -32.40 1.42
CA ARG A 442 5.08 -32.35 1.28
C ARG A 442 5.56 -32.06 -0.15
N ASN A 443 4.71 -32.24 -1.16
CA ASN A 443 5.08 -31.96 -2.55
C ASN A 443 5.42 -30.48 -2.73
N PHE A 444 4.64 -29.57 -2.15
CA PHE A 444 4.79 -28.13 -2.39
C PHE A 444 4.81 -27.25 -1.12
N GLN A 445 4.53 -27.79 0.06
CA GLN A 445 4.49 -27.00 1.31
C GLN A 445 5.70 -27.28 2.20
N ALA A 446 6.44 -26.23 2.54
CA ALA A 446 7.52 -26.21 3.51
C ALA A 446 7.05 -25.68 4.87
N ILE A 447 7.62 -26.15 5.98
CA ILE A 447 7.31 -25.69 7.33
C ILE A 447 8.59 -25.19 7.99
N LEU A 448 8.56 -23.94 8.46
CA LEU A 448 9.64 -23.31 9.20
C LEU A 448 9.15 -22.91 10.59
N PRO A 449 9.38 -23.74 11.62
CA PRO A 449 9.06 -23.37 12.98
C PRO A 449 10.01 -22.25 13.45
N ILE A 450 9.50 -21.30 14.22
CA ILE A 450 10.26 -20.25 14.91
C ILE A 450 10.13 -20.44 16.42
N ARG A 451 11.21 -20.16 17.18
CA ARG A 451 11.21 -20.36 18.64
C ARG A 451 11.18 -19.03 19.37
N GLY A 452 10.14 -18.85 20.19
CA GLY A 452 9.94 -17.63 20.96
C GLY A 452 9.65 -16.41 20.09
N LYS A 453 9.66 -15.25 20.72
CA LYS A 453 9.41 -13.97 20.04
C LYS A 453 10.63 -13.55 19.22
N ILE A 454 10.39 -13.15 17.98
CA ILE A 454 11.44 -12.66 17.10
C ILE A 454 12.00 -11.34 17.63
N LEU A 455 13.28 -11.10 17.36
CA LEU A 455 13.93 -9.84 17.70
C LEU A 455 13.18 -8.69 17.02
N ASN A 456 12.77 -7.69 17.79
CA ASN A 456 12.23 -6.45 17.20
C ASN A 456 13.35 -5.73 16.45
N VAL A 457 13.28 -5.81 15.13
CA VAL A 457 14.31 -5.28 14.24
C VAL A 457 14.29 -3.76 14.11
N GLU A 458 13.18 -3.11 14.48
CA GLU A 458 13.10 -1.63 14.50
C GLU A 458 13.99 -1.04 15.61
N LYS A 459 14.19 -1.78 16.72
CA LYS A 459 15.03 -1.35 17.86
C LYS A 459 16.47 -1.86 17.79
N ALA A 460 16.73 -2.82 16.91
CA ALA A 460 17.99 -3.55 16.89
C ALA A 460 18.93 -2.98 15.84
N THR A 461 20.23 -2.94 16.16
CA THR A 461 21.25 -2.62 15.17
C THR A 461 21.38 -3.75 14.15
N ILE A 462 21.81 -3.43 12.93
CA ILE A 462 21.92 -4.42 11.85
C ILE A 462 22.78 -5.62 12.22
N ASP A 463 23.90 -5.42 12.93
CA ASP A 463 24.78 -6.50 13.39
C ASP A 463 24.02 -7.51 14.27
N LYS A 464 23.10 -7.02 15.12
CA LYS A 464 22.28 -7.88 15.99
C LYS A 464 21.20 -8.61 15.19
N VAL A 465 20.59 -7.93 14.22
CA VAL A 465 19.60 -8.51 13.31
C VAL A 465 20.23 -9.65 12.52
N LEU A 466 21.37 -9.39 11.89
CA LEU A 466 22.10 -10.37 11.10
C LEU A 466 22.71 -11.47 11.97
N ALA A 467 23.02 -11.23 13.25
CA ALA A 467 23.49 -12.28 14.16
C ALA A 467 22.38 -13.23 14.64
N ASN A 468 21.10 -12.82 14.55
CA ASN A 468 19.98 -13.59 15.07
C ASN A 468 19.76 -14.90 14.30
N ALA A 469 19.69 -16.02 15.02
CA ALA A 469 19.59 -17.35 14.42
C ALA A 469 18.26 -17.59 13.67
N GLU A 470 17.14 -17.07 14.18
CA GLU A 470 15.82 -17.21 13.55
C GLU A 470 15.78 -16.44 12.23
N ILE A 471 16.28 -15.19 12.24
CA ILE A 471 16.36 -14.35 11.04
C ILE A 471 17.29 -14.97 9.99
N LYS A 472 18.48 -15.46 10.39
CA LYS A 472 19.37 -16.22 9.49
C LYS A 472 18.68 -17.44 8.89
N SER A 473 17.92 -18.17 9.70
CA SER A 473 17.21 -19.35 9.20
C SER A 473 16.16 -18.99 8.16
N MET A 474 15.42 -17.89 8.36
CA MET A 474 14.44 -17.38 7.38
C MET A 474 15.11 -16.93 6.08
N ILE A 475 16.17 -16.11 6.16
CA ILE A 475 16.95 -15.65 4.99
C ILE A 475 17.43 -16.83 4.16
N ASN A 476 18.01 -17.83 4.81
CA ASN A 476 18.50 -19.04 4.15
C ASN A 476 17.35 -19.89 3.58
N ALA A 477 16.20 -19.93 4.23
CA ALA A 477 15.03 -20.65 3.74
C ALA A 477 14.51 -20.02 2.44
N PHE A 478 14.24 -18.71 2.43
CA PHE A 478 13.66 -18.00 1.28
C PHE A 478 14.60 -17.98 0.08
N GLY A 479 15.92 -17.89 0.30
CA GLY A 479 16.93 -17.95 -0.76
C GLY A 479 17.07 -16.69 -1.61
N CYS A 480 16.24 -15.68 -1.39
CA CYS A 480 16.24 -14.39 -2.09
C CYS A 480 17.15 -13.33 -1.48
N GLY A 481 17.99 -13.68 -0.50
CA GLY A 481 18.83 -12.67 0.17
C GLY A 481 18.15 -12.02 1.37
N PHE A 482 18.70 -10.90 1.83
CA PHE A 482 18.17 -10.14 2.97
C PHE A 482 17.78 -8.73 2.58
N SER A 483 18.75 -7.84 2.39
CA SER A 483 18.56 -6.46 1.97
C SER A 483 19.80 -6.01 1.18
N GLU A 484 19.65 -5.04 0.28
CA GLU A 484 20.78 -4.53 -0.51
C GLU A 484 21.88 -3.97 0.40
N GLY A 485 23.14 -4.26 0.09
CA GLY A 485 24.28 -3.66 0.79
C GLY A 485 24.85 -4.48 1.94
N TYR A 486 24.37 -5.71 2.16
CA TYR A 486 24.84 -6.60 3.25
C TYR A 486 25.48 -7.92 2.74
N GLY A 487 25.96 -7.94 1.50
CA GLY A 487 26.70 -9.08 0.92
C GLY A 487 25.86 -10.33 0.61
N ASN A 488 24.55 -10.29 0.89
CA ASN A 488 23.53 -11.22 0.40
C ASN A 488 22.34 -10.41 -0.10
N ASP A 489 22.62 -9.55 -1.07
CA ASP A 489 21.67 -8.57 -1.59
C ASP A 489 20.37 -9.25 -1.99
N PHE A 490 19.28 -8.56 -1.68
CA PHE A 490 17.96 -9.06 -1.96
C PHE A 490 17.76 -9.18 -3.47
N ASP A 491 17.26 -10.33 -3.91
CA ASP A 491 16.96 -10.65 -5.30
C ASP A 491 15.73 -11.56 -5.32
N ILE A 492 14.60 -10.93 -5.62
CA ILE A 492 13.30 -11.59 -5.66
C ILE A 492 13.25 -12.75 -6.67
N SER A 493 14.04 -12.69 -7.75
CA SER A 493 14.08 -13.76 -8.77
C SER A 493 14.62 -15.09 -8.24
N LYS A 494 15.33 -15.05 -7.10
CA LYS A 494 15.85 -16.23 -6.39
C LYS A 494 14.91 -16.76 -5.32
N LEU A 495 13.73 -16.15 -5.15
CA LEU A 495 12.74 -16.57 -4.17
C LEU A 495 12.35 -18.04 -4.39
N ARG A 496 12.47 -18.85 -3.34
CA ARG A 496 12.22 -20.29 -3.40
C ARG A 496 10.75 -20.68 -3.21
N TYR A 497 9.95 -19.79 -2.64
CA TYR A 497 8.55 -20.03 -2.28
C TYR A 497 7.72 -18.83 -2.71
N ASP A 498 6.80 -19.03 -3.66
CA ASP A 498 5.87 -18.01 -4.14
C ASP A 498 4.96 -17.47 -3.02
N LYS A 499 4.68 -18.29 -1.99
CA LYS A 499 3.90 -17.85 -0.84
C LYS A 499 4.64 -18.08 0.46
N ILE A 500 4.83 -17.00 1.22
CA ILE A 500 5.32 -16.98 2.58
C ILE A 500 4.12 -16.73 3.49
N ILE A 501 3.71 -17.75 4.24
CA ILE A 501 2.48 -17.74 5.03
C ILE A 501 2.85 -17.72 6.51
N ILE A 502 2.51 -16.63 7.20
CA ILE A 502 2.62 -16.52 8.66
C ILE A 502 1.44 -17.30 9.26
N MET A 503 1.74 -18.37 9.99
CA MET A 503 0.75 -19.22 10.66
C MET A 503 1.01 -19.20 12.16
N ALA A 504 0.49 -18.17 12.80
CA ALA A 504 0.58 -17.95 14.24
C ALA A 504 -0.78 -18.25 14.91
N ASP A 505 -0.76 -18.47 16.22
CA ASP A 505 -1.98 -18.72 17.00
C ASP A 505 -2.89 -17.48 17.01
N ALA A 506 -4.20 -17.72 17.11
CA ALA A 506 -5.22 -16.66 17.14
C ALA A 506 -5.33 -16.02 18.54
N ASP A 507 -4.19 -15.70 19.14
CA ASP A 507 -4.09 -15.08 20.47
C ASP A 507 -3.18 -13.84 20.46
N VAL A 508 -2.97 -13.26 21.63
CA VAL A 508 -2.16 -12.03 21.79
C VAL A 508 -0.68 -12.25 21.47
N ASP A 509 -0.15 -13.46 21.69
CA ASP A 509 1.25 -13.79 21.43
C ASP A 509 1.48 -14.04 19.94
N GLY A 510 0.56 -14.73 19.27
CA GLY A 510 0.58 -14.93 17.82
C GLY A 510 0.38 -13.62 17.05
N ALA A 511 -0.48 -12.71 17.54
CA ALA A 511 -0.60 -11.36 16.98
C ALA A 511 0.70 -10.55 17.11
N HIS A 512 1.40 -10.68 18.24
CA HIS A 512 2.69 -10.03 18.46
C HIS A 512 3.78 -10.60 17.55
N ILE A 513 3.84 -11.92 17.38
CA ILE A 513 4.79 -12.57 16.45
C ILE A 513 4.52 -12.16 15.01
N SER A 514 3.26 -12.14 14.60
CA SER A 514 2.85 -11.66 13.29
C SER A 514 3.32 -10.22 13.07
N THR A 515 3.13 -9.34 14.06
CA THR A 515 3.59 -7.94 13.99
C THR A 515 5.12 -7.84 13.82
N LEU A 516 5.89 -8.64 14.56
CA LEU A 516 7.36 -8.68 14.46
C LEU A 516 7.84 -9.17 13.09
N LEU A 517 7.19 -10.21 12.54
CA LEU A 517 7.49 -10.75 11.20
C LEU A 517 7.13 -9.73 10.10
N LEU A 518 5.97 -9.10 10.19
CA LEU A 518 5.56 -8.06 9.24
C LEU A 518 6.53 -6.88 9.27
N THR A 519 6.99 -6.48 10.47
CA THR A 519 8.02 -5.44 10.61
C THR A 519 9.34 -5.85 9.94
N LEU A 520 9.76 -7.11 10.10
CA LEU A 520 10.95 -7.66 9.44
C LEU A 520 10.82 -7.61 7.92
N PHE A 521 9.71 -8.09 7.36
CA PHE A 521 9.48 -8.06 5.92
C PHE A 521 9.41 -6.63 5.40
N TYR A 522 8.64 -5.76 6.05
CA TYR A 522 8.50 -4.36 5.67
C TYR A 522 9.84 -3.60 5.65
N ARG A 523 10.72 -3.84 6.64
CA ARG A 523 11.98 -3.10 6.75
C ARG A 523 13.11 -3.66 5.89
N PHE A 524 13.20 -4.98 5.75
CA PHE A 524 14.38 -5.60 5.12
C PHE A 524 14.09 -6.26 3.79
N MET A 525 12.88 -6.78 3.59
CA MET A 525 12.47 -7.50 2.38
C MET A 525 11.12 -6.97 1.85
N PRO A 526 10.98 -5.65 1.65
CA PRO A 526 9.69 -5.03 1.33
C PRO A 526 9.10 -5.54 0.01
N ASP A 527 9.96 -5.93 -0.94
CA ASP A 527 9.59 -6.49 -2.23
C ASP A 527 8.76 -7.78 -2.09
N LEU A 528 8.96 -8.57 -1.02
CA LEU A 528 8.10 -9.73 -0.75
C LEU A 528 6.63 -9.31 -0.52
N ILE A 529 6.42 -8.12 0.06
CA ILE A 529 5.08 -7.58 0.29
C ILE A 529 4.57 -6.91 -0.98
N TYR A 530 5.40 -6.12 -1.65
CA TYR A 530 5.02 -5.41 -2.88
C TYR A 530 4.64 -6.36 -4.02
N GLU A 531 5.39 -7.45 -4.22
CA GLU A 531 5.05 -8.49 -5.21
C GLU A 531 3.98 -9.47 -4.72
N GLY A 532 3.47 -9.29 -3.49
CA GLY A 532 2.30 -10.01 -2.99
C GLY A 532 2.56 -11.44 -2.52
N HIS A 533 3.79 -11.76 -2.11
CA HIS A 533 4.20 -13.08 -1.64
C HIS A 533 3.95 -13.34 -0.15
N VAL A 534 3.68 -12.30 0.65
CA VAL A 534 3.45 -12.42 2.11
C VAL A 534 1.97 -12.56 2.44
N TYR A 535 1.64 -13.59 3.21
CA TYR A 535 0.29 -13.91 3.64
C TYR A 535 0.23 -14.20 5.13
N VAL A 536 -0.95 -14.01 5.73
CA VAL A 536 -1.27 -14.45 7.09
C VAL A 536 -2.38 -15.50 7.00
N ALA A 537 -2.15 -16.66 7.59
CA ALA A 537 -3.14 -17.72 7.67
C ALA A 537 -4.29 -17.34 8.61
N MET A 538 -5.51 -17.75 8.27
CA MET A 538 -6.69 -17.56 9.11
C MET A 538 -7.23 -18.92 9.58
N PRO A 539 -6.73 -19.46 10.70
CA PRO A 539 -7.35 -20.64 11.30
C PRO A 539 -8.77 -20.31 11.79
N PRO A 540 -9.67 -21.29 11.86
CA PRO A 540 -11.03 -21.08 12.35
C PRO A 540 -11.05 -20.84 13.86
N LEU A 541 -11.92 -19.94 14.32
CA LEU A 541 -12.12 -19.67 15.76
C LEU A 541 -13.00 -20.74 16.42
N TYR A 542 -13.98 -21.26 15.69
CA TYR A 542 -14.92 -22.24 16.23
C TYR A 542 -15.18 -23.41 15.29
N LYS A 543 -15.56 -24.54 15.89
CA LYS A 543 -16.15 -25.69 15.22
C LYS A 543 -17.52 -25.98 15.83
N ALA A 544 -18.56 -25.83 15.02
CA ALA A 544 -19.92 -26.17 15.37
C ALA A 544 -20.23 -27.62 14.98
N MET A 545 -20.60 -28.42 15.96
CA MET A 545 -20.88 -29.86 15.81
C MET A 545 -22.36 -30.11 16.12
N PRO A 546 -23.25 -30.09 15.11
CA PRO A 546 -24.66 -30.35 15.31
C PRO A 546 -24.92 -31.81 15.66
N ALA A 547 -25.97 -32.10 16.45
CA ALA A 547 -26.32 -33.48 16.80
C ALA A 547 -26.69 -34.35 15.57
N ARG A 548 -27.12 -33.71 14.47
CA ARG A 548 -27.31 -34.34 13.15
C ARG A 548 -26.93 -33.33 12.06
N GLY A 549 -26.06 -33.75 11.13
CA GLY A 549 -25.61 -32.92 10.01
C GLY A 549 -24.09 -32.88 9.91
N ALA A 550 -23.58 -32.10 8.95
CA ALA A 550 -22.15 -31.87 8.81
C ALA A 550 -21.66 -30.86 9.87
N GLU A 551 -20.46 -31.11 10.38
CA GLU A 551 -19.72 -30.16 11.22
C GLU A 551 -19.33 -28.93 10.38
N GLN A 552 -19.27 -27.76 11.01
CA GLN A 552 -18.95 -26.51 10.32
C GLN A 552 -17.90 -25.70 11.06
N TYR A 553 -16.86 -25.28 10.35
CA TYR A 553 -15.85 -24.33 10.83
C TYR A 553 -16.34 -22.89 10.66
N LEU A 554 -16.08 -22.06 11.67
CA LEU A 554 -16.51 -20.67 11.75
C LEU A 554 -15.30 -19.79 12.06
N TYR A 555 -15.09 -18.74 11.27
CA TYR A 555 -13.86 -17.92 11.30
C TYR A 555 -14.01 -16.58 12.03
N ASP A 556 -15.24 -16.18 12.37
CA ASP A 556 -15.53 -14.97 13.12
C ASP A 556 -16.82 -15.12 13.95
N ASP A 557 -17.05 -14.19 14.88
CA ASP A 557 -18.25 -14.16 15.72
C ASP A 557 -19.53 -13.97 14.92
N LYS A 558 -19.48 -13.23 13.81
CA LYS A 558 -20.64 -13.02 12.92
C LYS A 558 -21.10 -14.32 12.30
N ALA A 559 -20.17 -15.19 11.89
CA ALA A 559 -20.43 -16.51 11.36
C ALA A 559 -21.06 -17.41 12.44
N LEU A 560 -20.59 -17.30 13.68
CA LEU A 560 -21.20 -17.98 14.82
C LEU A 560 -22.63 -17.50 15.11
N GLU A 561 -22.88 -16.19 15.11
CA GLU A 561 -24.22 -15.65 15.26
C GLU A 561 -25.16 -16.09 14.14
N LYS A 562 -24.69 -16.05 12.89
CA LYS A 562 -25.45 -16.50 11.73
C LYS A 562 -25.77 -17.99 11.85
N TYR A 563 -24.79 -18.82 12.23
CA TYR A 563 -25.01 -20.24 12.48
C TYR A 563 -26.09 -20.46 13.55
N ARG A 564 -25.98 -19.79 14.70
CA ARG A 564 -26.98 -19.83 15.78
C ARG A 564 -28.39 -19.42 15.35
N LYS A 565 -28.53 -18.45 14.45
CA LYS A 565 -29.83 -18.01 13.90
C LYS A 565 -30.43 -19.04 12.94
N THR A 566 -29.59 -19.69 12.14
CA THR A 566 -30.04 -20.64 11.09
C THR A 566 -30.23 -22.07 11.59
N HIS A 567 -29.45 -22.52 12.56
CA HIS A 567 -29.49 -23.88 13.08
C HIS A 567 -30.49 -24.00 14.24
N LYS A 568 -31.51 -24.83 14.07
CA LYS A 568 -32.63 -24.97 15.05
C LYS A 568 -32.46 -26.13 16.04
N GLY A 569 -31.37 -26.90 15.98
CA GLY A 569 -31.11 -28.06 16.84
C GLY A 569 -30.04 -27.81 17.90
N PRO A 570 -29.87 -28.75 18.86
CA PRO A 570 -28.73 -28.71 19.77
C PRO A 570 -27.44 -28.99 19.00
N PHE A 571 -26.40 -28.21 19.32
CA PHE A 571 -25.06 -28.39 18.78
C PHE A 571 -24.02 -28.15 19.88
N THR A 572 -22.88 -28.80 19.74
CA THR A 572 -21.71 -28.56 20.59
C THR A 572 -20.81 -27.56 19.88
N LEU A 573 -20.31 -26.56 20.61
CA LEU A 573 -19.36 -25.59 20.09
C LEU A 573 -17.98 -25.85 20.70
N GLN A 574 -17.00 -26.10 19.84
CA GLN A 574 -15.60 -26.14 20.23
C GLN A 574 -14.95 -24.82 19.79
N ARG A 575 -14.21 -24.18 20.69
CA ARG A 575 -13.40 -22.98 20.40
C ARG A 575 -11.94 -23.43 20.32
N TYR A 576 -11.24 -23.01 19.28
CA TYR A 576 -9.80 -23.23 19.16
C TYR A 576 -9.06 -22.05 19.77
N LYS A 577 -8.07 -22.30 20.63
CA LYS A 577 -7.20 -21.25 21.18
C LYS A 577 -5.82 -21.22 20.53
N GLY A 578 -5.37 -22.35 20.02
CA GLY A 578 -4.09 -22.46 19.34
C GLY A 578 -4.10 -23.56 18.29
N LEU A 579 -3.20 -23.45 17.32
CA LEU A 579 -3.05 -24.39 16.21
C LEU A 579 -2.69 -25.80 16.69
N GLY A 580 -2.05 -25.90 17.87
CA GLY A 580 -1.69 -27.18 18.49
C GLY A 580 -2.89 -27.98 19.03
N GLU A 581 -4.08 -27.37 19.16
CA GLU A 581 -5.31 -28.06 19.58
C GLU A 581 -6.00 -28.79 18.43
N MET A 582 -5.59 -28.50 17.19
CA MET A 582 -6.12 -29.14 15.98
C MET A 582 -5.32 -30.41 15.68
N ASP A 583 -6.02 -31.48 15.35
CA ASP A 583 -5.37 -32.64 14.76
C ASP A 583 -4.87 -32.32 13.33
N ALA A 584 -4.02 -33.19 12.78
CA ALA A 584 -3.41 -32.97 11.48
C ALA A 584 -4.44 -32.86 10.34
N GLN A 585 -5.55 -33.59 10.43
CA GLN A 585 -6.59 -33.55 9.40
C GLN A 585 -7.37 -32.23 9.47
N GLN A 586 -7.72 -31.77 10.68
CA GLN A 586 -8.38 -30.49 10.90
C GLN A 586 -7.52 -29.32 10.42
N LEU A 587 -6.21 -29.36 10.72
CA LEU A 587 -5.27 -28.32 10.30
C LEU A 587 -5.15 -28.27 8.76
N TRP A 588 -5.12 -29.45 8.11
CA TRP A 588 -5.15 -29.54 6.65
C TRP A 588 -6.42 -28.93 6.07
N GLU A 589 -7.59 -29.41 6.50
CA GLU A 589 -8.89 -29.03 5.95
C GLU A 589 -9.20 -27.54 6.09
N THR A 590 -8.65 -26.88 7.11
CA THR A 590 -9.00 -25.50 7.45
C THR A 590 -7.96 -24.48 7.02
N THR A 591 -6.67 -24.80 7.18
CA THR A 591 -5.60 -23.79 7.16
C THR A 591 -4.54 -24.08 6.10
N LEU A 592 -4.25 -25.35 5.80
CA LEU A 592 -3.18 -25.70 4.84
C LEU A 592 -3.70 -25.98 3.44
N ASN A 593 -4.89 -26.58 3.28
CA ASN A 593 -5.42 -27.00 1.99
C ASN A 593 -5.75 -25.79 1.08
N PRO A 594 -5.10 -25.65 -0.09
CA PRO A 594 -5.36 -24.53 -1.01
C PRO A 594 -6.81 -24.40 -1.48
N GLU A 595 -7.59 -25.48 -1.50
CA GLU A 595 -8.97 -25.47 -1.97
C GLU A 595 -9.97 -24.88 -0.96
N THR A 596 -9.65 -24.93 0.34
CA THR A 596 -10.59 -24.59 1.42
C THR A 596 -10.09 -23.48 2.34
N ARG A 597 -8.78 -23.23 2.38
CA ARG A 597 -8.19 -22.25 3.30
C ARG A 597 -8.51 -20.81 2.90
N ILE A 598 -8.41 -19.93 3.89
CA ILE A 598 -8.50 -18.48 3.71
C ILE A 598 -7.17 -17.86 4.15
N LEU A 599 -6.56 -17.06 3.28
CA LEU A 599 -5.33 -16.33 3.55
C LEU A 599 -5.57 -14.83 3.40
N LYS A 600 -5.02 -14.03 4.32
CA LYS A 600 -4.93 -12.57 4.15
C LYS A 600 -3.63 -12.24 3.44
N ARG A 601 -3.68 -11.67 2.23
CA ARG A 601 -2.50 -11.12 1.58
C ARG A 601 -2.12 -9.79 2.25
N VAL A 602 -0.84 -9.61 2.54
CA VAL A 602 -0.30 -8.37 3.12
C VAL A 602 0.05 -7.42 1.99
N GLU A 603 -0.31 -6.14 2.13
CA GLU A 603 -0.06 -5.09 1.14
C GLU A 603 0.34 -3.79 1.85
N ILE A 604 1.16 -2.96 1.22
CA ILE A 604 1.52 -1.62 1.69
C ILE A 604 0.78 -0.61 0.80
N GLU A 605 -0.13 0.15 1.40
CA GLU A 605 -0.98 1.11 0.67
C GLU A 605 -0.45 2.52 0.73
N ASP A 606 -0.13 2.95 1.95
CA ASP A 606 0.43 4.25 2.25
C ASP A 606 1.76 3.99 2.97
N ALA A 607 2.87 4.21 2.26
CA ALA A 607 4.20 3.97 2.81
C ALA A 607 4.55 4.92 3.96
N ARG A 608 3.99 6.13 3.95
CA ARG A 608 4.16 7.11 5.02
C ARG A 608 3.44 6.64 6.27
N LEU A 609 2.16 6.28 6.17
CA LEU A 609 1.40 5.75 7.30
C LEU A 609 2.03 4.45 7.82
N ALA A 610 2.40 3.53 6.92
CA ALA A 610 3.06 2.29 7.29
C ALA A 610 4.36 2.55 8.05
N SER A 611 5.18 3.50 7.60
CA SER A 611 6.43 3.85 8.27
C SER A 611 6.17 4.50 9.63
N GLU A 612 5.24 5.47 9.70
CA GLU A 612 4.89 6.18 10.93
C GLU A 612 4.30 5.23 11.99
N VAL A 613 3.34 4.40 11.60
CA VAL A 613 2.71 3.41 12.50
C VAL A 613 3.74 2.38 12.96
N THR A 614 4.56 1.86 12.04
CA THR A 614 5.63 0.91 12.40
C THR A 614 6.60 1.53 13.39
N GLU A 615 7.03 2.77 13.17
CA GLU A 615 7.94 3.46 14.07
C GLU A 615 7.29 3.77 15.44
N VAL A 616 6.03 4.20 15.49
CA VAL A 616 5.31 4.45 16.74
C VAL A 616 5.16 3.15 17.55
N LEU A 617 4.73 2.07 16.90
CA LEU A 617 4.46 0.79 17.57
C LEU A 617 5.74 0.02 17.89
N MET A 618 6.73 0.02 17.01
CA MET A 618 7.92 -0.83 17.11
C MET A 618 9.17 -0.08 17.52
N GLY A 619 9.22 1.26 17.38
CA GLY A 619 10.37 2.10 17.70
C GLY A 619 10.61 2.31 19.20
N THR A 620 11.66 3.04 19.57
CA THR A 620 12.15 3.13 20.96
C THR A 620 11.26 3.98 21.88
N GLU A 621 10.55 4.96 21.32
CA GLU A 621 9.77 5.94 22.07
C GLU A 621 8.50 5.33 22.70
N VAL A 622 8.36 5.51 24.02
CA VAL A 622 7.21 4.99 24.80
C VAL A 622 6.01 5.95 24.80
N PRO A 623 6.17 7.27 25.00
CA PRO A 623 5.01 8.17 25.11
C PRO A 623 4.10 8.18 23.86
N PRO A 624 4.62 8.28 22.62
CA PRO A 624 3.78 8.27 21.41
C PRO A 624 3.01 6.96 21.25
N ARG A 625 3.66 5.83 21.54
CA ARG A 625 3.03 4.52 21.52
C ARG A 625 1.86 4.42 22.50
N LYS A 626 2.05 4.97 23.71
CA LYS A 626 1.00 4.98 24.74
C LYS A 626 -0.20 5.83 24.30
N ALA A 627 0.04 6.99 23.70
CA ALA A 627 -1.02 7.84 23.15
C ALA A 627 -1.81 7.11 22.06
N PHE A 628 -1.11 6.47 21.11
CA PHE A 628 -1.71 5.66 20.06
C PHE A 628 -2.62 4.55 20.63
N ILE A 629 -2.15 3.83 21.65
CA ILE A 629 -2.94 2.77 22.31
C ILE A 629 -4.20 3.36 22.95
N TYR A 630 -4.14 4.53 23.60
CA TYR A 630 -5.32 5.15 24.21
C TYR A 630 -6.34 5.61 23.17
N GLU A 631 -5.87 6.21 22.08
CA GLU A 631 -6.71 6.69 20.98
C GLU A 631 -7.45 5.54 20.29
N HIS A 632 -6.74 4.43 20.04
CA HIS A 632 -7.27 3.27 19.32
C HIS A 632 -7.77 2.14 20.22
N ALA A 633 -7.86 2.34 21.54
CA ALA A 633 -8.25 1.29 22.49
C ALA A 633 -9.63 0.69 22.18
N GLN A 634 -10.56 1.52 21.68
CA GLN A 634 -11.93 1.09 21.34
C GLN A 634 -12.04 0.41 19.97
N ASP A 635 -11.01 0.54 19.12
CA ASP A 635 -10.96 -0.13 17.82
C ASP A 635 -10.52 -1.59 17.95
N ALA A 636 -9.98 -1.98 19.12
CA ALA A 636 -9.48 -3.32 19.37
C ALA A 636 -10.63 -4.33 19.55
N GLU A 637 -10.71 -5.32 18.66
CA GLU A 637 -11.47 -6.54 18.88
C GLU A 637 -10.69 -7.42 19.86
N LEU A 638 -11.01 -7.29 21.14
CA LEU A 638 -10.41 -8.09 22.21
C LEU A 638 -11.06 -9.48 22.24
N ASP A 639 -10.23 -10.52 22.30
CA ASP A 639 -10.67 -11.90 22.51
C ASP A 639 -11.04 -12.10 24.00
N ILE A 640 -12.17 -11.51 24.43
CA ILE A 640 -12.69 -11.59 25.82
C ILE A 640 -13.50 -12.87 26.04
#